data_AF-A0A955AMR0-F1
#
_entry.id   AF-A0A955AMR0-F1
#
_cell.length_a   1.000
_cell.length_b   1.000
_cell.length_c   1.000
_cell.angle_alpha   90.00
_cell.angle_beta   90.00
_cell.angle_gamma   90.00
#
_symmetry.space_group_name_H-M   'P 1'
#
loop_
_entity.id
_entity.type
_entity.pdbx_description
1 polymer ?
#
loop_
_entity_poly.entity_id
_entity_poly.type
_entity_poly.pdbx_seq_one_letter_code
_entity_poly.pdbx_strand_id
1 'polypeptide(L)'
;MRTCYAAMCILFLQLCIPRNPACADDLKEHPNVVILLADDLGWKDVSCYGSTFCETPNIDALANGGVRFTQAYSAGSICSPTRASLMTGKYPARLGITDYIPGLRSKPNQMPTPRTVMQLPLEELTLGEMFQQQGYETFYSGKWHLGEAGFEPSDNGFDHYISDRVLGNHGQDWTVGTRIVESFDSFVGSRNSEKPFLAYLAFHEPHTPILEYPSHISRFREKSEQLGPAPSPIIERDGKTRARADDAAYGSEVAGLDDLVGHVMSTLTRQGLVDETIVVFLSDNGGLSTKAQPGPTNNAPLRAGKGWLYEGGIRIPLIIKMPGDRAASKICEQQVMSFDIVPTVLELAGLEAYPESHVDARSVANQVRTPEAALPQRAIYWHYPHYHGSTWAPGAAMRVGDWKLIQFDHYRQVELYNLGTDLGEQHDVAAQHPKIAHAMQAQLAQWQASLGVQFATPRNMLREELVAWCVVPFDASHRDPIQRSEMLRELGLRRLAYDWREEHVATWDAELDALKKNDIQLTAFWCSSSLDPTNDPGTQRIVEFLRRRNVATQLWVMLPDNELAKISDPQARVERAANSIVSLANQVEPLGCQVGLYNHGGWVGRPDSMVKIIELAKQSADNVGLVYNFHHSHEDLDSQPQSLRQMKPYLLCLNLNGMELGGEKILPIGRGKLDSQVLSWIRQVQYAGPIGVLDHRPELDAKESLLENLEGLESLLNQPSR
;
A
#
# COMPACT_ATOMS: atom_id res chain seq x y z
N MET A 1 31.84 99.28 6.07
CA MET A 1 32.24 97.89 6.39
C MET A 1 32.56 97.18 5.09
N ARG A 2 33.83 96.81 4.89
CA ARG A 2 34.39 95.67 4.12
C ARG A 2 33.69 95.25 2.81
N THR A 3 34.24 95.61 1.63
CA THR A 3 35.05 94.76 0.67
C THR A 3 34.24 93.70 -0.09
N CYS A 4 34.45 93.31 -1.34
CA CYS A 4 35.19 93.72 -2.56
C CYS A 4 35.11 92.51 -3.55
N TYR A 5 35.21 92.75 -4.87
CA TYR A 5 35.57 91.84 -6.00
C TYR A 5 34.69 90.58 -6.28
N ALA A 6 34.04 90.42 -7.44
CA ALA A 6 34.53 90.19 -8.83
C ALA A 6 35.15 88.80 -9.07
N ALA A 7 34.56 87.99 -9.97
CA ALA A 7 35.27 87.31 -11.08
C ALA A 7 34.34 86.39 -11.90
N MET A 8 34.58 86.41 -13.21
CA MET A 8 33.99 85.69 -14.33
C MET A 8 34.86 84.46 -14.65
N CYS A 9 34.29 83.29 -15.02
CA CYS A 9 35.01 82.22 -15.75
C CYS A 9 34.09 81.16 -16.40
N ILE A 10 33.90 81.31 -17.72
CA ILE A 10 33.93 80.35 -18.85
C ILE A 10 33.89 78.82 -18.58
N LEU A 11 32.85 78.18 -19.16
CA LEU A 11 32.78 76.99 -20.04
C LEU A 11 33.67 75.75 -19.77
N PHE A 12 33.05 74.57 -19.58
CA PHE A 12 33.44 73.31 -20.25
C PHE A 12 32.29 72.30 -20.30
N LEU A 13 31.96 71.82 -21.50
CA LEU A 13 31.09 70.67 -21.78
C LEU A 13 31.69 69.38 -21.21
N GLN A 14 30.90 68.59 -20.51
CA GLN A 14 31.02 67.12 -20.52
C GLN A 14 29.64 66.49 -20.68
N LEU A 15 29.50 65.73 -21.76
CA LEU A 15 28.42 64.80 -22.01
C LEU A 15 28.35 63.75 -20.89
N CYS A 16 27.40 63.91 -19.97
CA CYS A 16 26.91 62.79 -19.18
C CYS A 16 25.78 62.13 -19.98
N ILE A 17 26.14 61.12 -20.77
CA ILE A 17 25.20 60.06 -21.17
C ILE A 17 24.66 59.48 -19.85
N PRO A 18 23.34 59.46 -19.61
CA PRO A 18 22.82 58.65 -18.52
C PRO A 18 23.16 57.19 -18.83
N ARG A 19 24.06 56.60 -18.05
CA ARG A 19 24.13 55.14 -17.90
C ARG A 19 22.74 54.73 -17.44
N ASN A 20 21.97 54.11 -18.33
CA ASN A 20 20.78 53.36 -17.94
C ASN A 20 21.20 52.43 -16.79
N PRO A 21 20.58 52.51 -15.60
CA PRO A 21 20.59 51.35 -14.74
C PRO A 21 19.91 50.27 -15.57
N ALA A 22 20.62 49.19 -15.89
CA ALA A 22 19.98 47.99 -16.40
C ALA A 22 18.89 47.67 -15.37
N CYS A 23 17.64 47.86 -15.81
CA CYS A 23 16.46 47.61 -15.03
C CYS A 23 16.51 46.14 -14.60
N ALA A 24 15.94 45.83 -13.44
CA ALA A 24 15.58 44.46 -13.13
C ALA A 24 14.85 43.90 -14.35
N ASP A 25 15.38 42.85 -14.97
CA ASP A 25 14.74 42.21 -16.12
C ASP A 25 13.33 41.80 -15.69
N ASP A 26 12.31 42.37 -16.36
CA ASP A 26 10.92 41.97 -16.15
C ASP A 26 10.83 40.48 -16.49
N LEU A 27 10.52 39.66 -15.48
CA LEU A 27 10.24 38.24 -15.68
C LEU A 27 9.13 38.11 -16.73
N LYS A 28 9.36 37.27 -17.75
CA LYS A 28 8.34 36.97 -18.77
C LYS A 28 7.04 36.56 -18.08
N GLU A 29 5.92 37.19 -18.43
CA GLU A 29 4.61 36.94 -17.79
C GLU A 29 4.21 35.46 -17.82
N HIS A 30 4.67 34.72 -18.85
CA HIS A 30 4.49 33.29 -19.02
C HIS A 30 5.82 32.60 -19.37
N PRO A 31 6.61 32.17 -18.37
CA PRO A 31 7.86 31.45 -18.60
C PRO A 31 7.61 30.04 -19.16
N ASN A 32 8.61 29.47 -19.82
CA ASN A 32 8.61 28.04 -20.14
C ASN A 32 8.77 27.22 -18.86
N VAL A 33 8.35 25.96 -18.89
CA VAL A 33 8.50 25.03 -17.77
C VAL A 33 9.18 23.76 -18.27
N VAL A 34 10.28 23.37 -17.63
CA VAL A 34 10.97 22.09 -17.87
C VAL A 34 10.96 21.28 -16.58
N ILE A 35 10.37 20.09 -16.62
CA ILE A 35 10.36 19.12 -15.53
C ILE A 35 11.30 17.97 -15.89
N LEU A 36 12.27 17.71 -15.03
CA LEU A 36 13.28 16.67 -15.13
C LEU A 36 13.00 15.64 -14.05
N LEU A 37 12.40 14.51 -14.41
CA LEU A 37 12.05 13.43 -13.50
C LEU A 37 13.06 12.28 -13.64
N ALA A 38 13.82 12.02 -12.57
CA ALA A 38 14.63 10.81 -12.42
C ALA A 38 13.77 9.62 -11.94
N ASP A 39 14.24 8.40 -12.17
CA ASP A 39 13.53 7.15 -11.85
C ASP A 39 14.32 6.34 -10.81
N ASP A 40 13.77 6.14 -9.62
CA ASP A 40 14.47 5.49 -8.49
C ASP A 40 15.70 6.22 -7.93
N LEU A 41 15.82 7.53 -8.10
CA LEU A 41 16.92 8.31 -7.53
C LEU A 41 16.65 8.64 -6.06
N GLY A 42 17.48 8.13 -5.15
CA GLY A 42 17.39 8.38 -3.73
C GLY A 42 17.79 9.80 -3.34
N TRP A 43 17.24 10.27 -2.20
CA TRP A 43 17.46 11.64 -1.72
C TRP A 43 18.94 12.04 -1.62
N LYS A 44 19.84 11.08 -1.31
CA LYS A 44 21.27 11.29 -1.11
C LYS A 44 22.13 10.73 -2.25
N ASP A 45 21.53 10.40 -3.39
CA ASP A 45 22.28 9.99 -4.58
C ASP A 45 22.85 11.19 -5.34
N VAL A 46 22.47 12.41 -4.95
CA VAL A 46 22.91 13.67 -5.55
C VAL A 46 23.95 14.34 -4.63
N SER A 47 25.06 14.84 -5.16
CA SER A 47 26.16 15.40 -4.36
C SER A 47 25.74 16.61 -3.52
N CYS A 48 24.91 17.52 -4.03
CA CYS A 48 24.40 18.61 -3.21
C CYS A 48 23.53 18.13 -2.04
N TYR A 49 22.92 16.94 -2.10
CA TYR A 49 22.19 16.33 -0.97
C TYR A 49 23.09 15.53 -0.02
N GLY A 50 24.41 15.51 -0.25
CA GLY A 50 25.37 14.90 0.65
C GLY A 50 25.81 13.49 0.22
N SER A 51 25.62 13.10 -1.04
CA SER A 51 26.24 11.89 -1.58
C SER A 51 27.75 11.89 -1.28
N THR A 52 28.26 10.75 -0.82
CA THR A 52 29.70 10.52 -0.62
C THR A 52 30.33 9.71 -1.74
N PHE A 53 29.52 9.19 -2.68
CA PHE A 53 29.96 8.30 -3.74
C PHE A 53 29.57 8.82 -5.13
N CYS A 54 28.29 9.02 -5.41
CA CYS A 54 27.81 9.64 -6.65
C CYS A 54 28.27 11.10 -6.77
N GLU A 55 28.54 11.54 -8.00
CA GLU A 55 29.07 12.87 -8.33
C GLU A 55 28.16 13.51 -9.39
N THR A 56 27.51 14.64 -9.06
CA THR A 56 26.49 15.26 -9.91
C THR A 56 26.71 16.78 -10.09
N PRO A 57 27.80 17.20 -10.77
CA PRO A 57 28.14 18.61 -10.90
C PRO A 57 27.11 19.48 -11.64
N ASN A 58 26.37 18.94 -12.62
CA ASN A 58 25.36 19.71 -13.34
C ASN A 58 24.09 19.92 -12.49
N ILE A 59 23.65 18.90 -11.76
CA ILE A 59 22.54 19.01 -10.80
C ILE A 59 22.95 19.93 -9.64
N ASP A 60 24.21 19.88 -9.20
CA ASP A 60 24.73 20.80 -8.19
C ASP A 60 24.73 22.25 -8.69
N ALA A 61 25.07 22.49 -9.96
CA ALA A 61 24.98 23.81 -10.58
C ALA A 61 23.53 24.30 -10.66
N LEU A 62 22.58 23.40 -10.99
CA LEU A 62 21.14 23.70 -10.96
C LEU A 62 20.70 24.09 -9.53
N ALA A 63 21.12 23.33 -8.51
CA ALA A 63 20.82 23.60 -7.11
C ALA A 63 21.41 24.94 -6.63
N ASN A 64 22.64 25.27 -7.06
CA ASN A 64 23.30 26.52 -6.70
C ASN A 64 22.61 27.75 -7.32
N GLY A 65 21.95 27.57 -8.46
CA GLY A 65 21.17 28.60 -9.15
C GLY A 65 19.66 28.52 -8.88
N GLY A 66 19.20 27.81 -7.85
CA GLY A 66 17.79 27.59 -7.53
C GLY A 66 17.55 27.31 -6.05
N VAL A 67 16.37 26.80 -5.73
CA VAL A 67 15.96 26.41 -4.36
C VAL A 67 15.97 24.90 -4.23
N ARG A 68 16.73 24.41 -3.25
CA ARG A 68 16.81 22.98 -2.88
C ARG A 68 15.89 22.68 -1.70
N PHE A 69 14.98 21.72 -1.86
CA PHE A 69 14.05 21.31 -0.81
C PHE A 69 14.59 20.09 -0.07
N THR A 70 14.78 20.20 1.25
CA THR A 70 15.35 19.09 2.06
C THR A 70 14.29 18.15 2.61
N GLN A 71 13.00 18.52 2.57
CA GLN A 71 11.87 17.72 3.02
C GLN A 71 10.83 17.50 1.91
N ALA A 72 11.29 17.09 0.72
CA ALA A 72 10.43 16.69 -0.38
C ALA A 72 10.13 15.18 -0.33
N TYR A 73 8.86 14.82 -0.52
CA TYR A 73 8.38 13.44 -0.48
C TYR A 73 7.66 13.05 -1.77
N SER A 74 7.89 11.84 -2.26
CA SER A 74 7.10 11.24 -3.32
C SER A 74 5.72 10.84 -2.81
N ALA A 75 4.72 10.90 -3.70
CA ALA A 75 3.33 10.54 -3.39
C ALA A 75 3.14 9.03 -3.14
N GLY A 76 3.97 8.18 -3.75
CA GLY A 76 4.11 6.76 -3.46
C GLY A 76 5.58 6.39 -3.24
N SER A 77 5.84 5.19 -2.71
CA SER A 77 7.21 4.66 -2.55
C SER A 77 7.74 3.96 -3.81
N ILE A 78 7.02 4.07 -4.93
CA ILE A 78 7.27 3.40 -6.22
C ILE A 78 6.73 4.24 -7.40
N CYS A 79 7.07 3.84 -8.63
CA CYS A 79 6.96 4.64 -9.85
C CYS A 79 5.53 5.10 -10.24
N SER A 80 4.67 4.20 -10.75
CA SER A 80 3.36 4.57 -11.33
C SER A 80 2.47 5.40 -10.40
N PRO A 81 2.35 5.06 -9.09
CA PRO A 81 1.58 5.87 -8.14
C PRO A 81 2.05 7.33 -8.08
N THR A 82 3.36 7.57 -8.00
CA THR A 82 3.90 8.94 -7.96
C THR A 82 3.75 9.65 -9.29
N ARG A 83 3.99 8.96 -10.41
CA ARG A 83 3.83 9.53 -11.76
C ARG A 83 2.39 9.98 -12.01
N ALA A 84 1.41 9.18 -11.61
CA ALA A 84 -0.01 9.53 -11.72
C ALA A 84 -0.34 10.78 -10.86
N SER A 85 0.26 10.85 -9.67
CA SER A 85 0.10 11.99 -8.77
C SER A 85 0.75 13.27 -9.31
N LEU A 86 1.88 13.15 -10.02
CA LEU A 86 2.56 14.26 -10.70
C LEU A 86 1.82 14.78 -11.93
N MET A 87 0.93 13.97 -12.51
CA MET A 87 0.03 14.42 -13.58
C MET A 87 -1.21 15.11 -13.02
N THR A 88 -1.73 14.70 -11.87
CA THR A 88 -3.09 15.10 -11.43
C THR A 88 -3.12 16.00 -10.21
N GLY A 89 -2.07 16.04 -9.39
CA GLY A 89 -2.11 16.74 -8.11
C GLY A 89 -2.90 15.98 -7.02
N LYS A 90 -3.14 14.67 -7.21
CA LYS A 90 -3.95 13.82 -6.32
C LYS A 90 -3.09 12.76 -5.62
N TYR A 91 -3.56 12.27 -4.48
CA TYR A 91 -2.98 11.07 -3.86
C TYR A 91 -3.19 9.83 -4.74
N PRO A 92 -2.23 8.88 -4.79
CA PRO A 92 -2.41 7.64 -5.57
C PRO A 92 -3.59 6.80 -5.06
N ALA A 93 -3.87 6.87 -3.75
CA ALA A 93 -5.01 6.23 -3.13
C ALA A 93 -6.37 6.69 -3.71
N ARG A 94 -6.48 7.97 -4.10
CA ARG A 94 -7.68 8.54 -4.73
C ARG A 94 -7.86 8.05 -6.17
N LEU A 95 -6.75 7.86 -6.89
CA LEU A 95 -6.72 7.39 -8.27
C LEU A 95 -6.88 5.87 -8.38
N GLY A 96 -6.72 5.13 -7.29
CA GLY A 96 -6.66 3.65 -7.29
C GLY A 96 -5.37 3.08 -7.89
N ILE A 97 -4.46 3.91 -8.38
CA ILE A 97 -3.12 3.52 -8.86
C ILE A 97 -2.19 3.44 -7.66
N THR A 98 -2.20 2.30 -6.98
CA THR A 98 -1.52 2.10 -5.69
C THR A 98 -0.35 1.12 -5.79
N ASP A 99 -0.15 0.46 -6.93
CA ASP A 99 1.07 -0.31 -7.25
C ASP A 99 1.70 0.18 -8.56
N TYR A 100 2.93 -0.25 -8.87
CA TYR A 100 3.51 -0.04 -10.20
C TYR A 100 2.66 -0.82 -11.19
N ILE A 101 2.42 -0.33 -12.40
CA ILE A 101 1.62 -1.08 -13.38
C ILE A 101 2.53 -2.14 -14.03
N PRO A 102 2.18 -3.46 -14.06
CA PRO A 102 0.86 -4.08 -13.87
C PRO A 102 0.52 -4.56 -12.45
N GLY A 103 1.40 -4.32 -11.49
CA GLY A 103 1.28 -4.70 -10.08
C GLY A 103 1.85 -6.08 -9.80
N LEU A 104 2.21 -6.33 -8.54
CA LEU A 104 2.64 -7.65 -8.10
C LEU A 104 1.43 -8.43 -7.58
N ARG A 105 1.14 -9.59 -8.20
CA ARG A 105 0.15 -10.51 -7.63
C ARG A 105 0.69 -11.13 -6.34
N SER A 106 -0.11 -11.07 -5.28
CA SER A 106 0.16 -11.78 -4.02
C SER A 106 0.33 -13.28 -4.26
N LYS A 107 1.38 -13.87 -3.67
CA LYS A 107 1.66 -15.31 -3.71
C LYS A 107 0.66 -16.11 -2.85
N PRO A 108 0.54 -17.44 -3.04
CA PRO A 108 -0.36 -18.28 -2.23
C PRO A 108 -0.14 -18.17 -0.72
N ASN A 109 1.11 -17.99 -0.28
CA ASN A 109 1.49 -17.84 1.13
C ASN A 109 1.41 -16.39 1.65
N GLN A 110 0.98 -15.44 0.83
CA GLN A 110 0.82 -14.03 1.18
C GLN A 110 -0.66 -13.69 1.37
N MET A 111 -0.91 -12.56 2.04
CA MET A 111 -2.25 -11.97 2.09
C MET A 111 -2.64 -11.51 0.68
N PRO A 112 -3.85 -11.85 0.21
CA PRO A 112 -4.44 -11.20 -0.95
C PRO A 112 -4.34 -9.68 -0.87
N THR A 113 -3.89 -9.08 -1.97
CA THR A 113 -3.73 -7.61 -2.12
C THR A 113 -4.73 -7.12 -3.16
N PRO A 114 -5.26 -5.89 -3.02
CA PRO A 114 -6.17 -5.32 -4.00
C PRO A 114 -5.49 -5.19 -5.36
N ARG A 115 -6.28 -5.04 -6.43
CA ARG A 115 -5.70 -4.73 -7.74
C ARG A 115 -5.48 -3.24 -7.87
N THR A 116 -4.31 -2.85 -8.33
CA THR A 116 -4.09 -1.47 -8.78
C THR A 116 -4.91 -1.20 -10.05
N VAL A 117 -5.41 0.03 -10.19
CA VAL A 117 -5.87 0.52 -11.48
C VAL A 117 -4.68 0.50 -12.45
N MET A 118 -4.95 0.07 -13.69
CA MET A 118 -3.91 -0.30 -14.67
C MET A 118 -3.52 0.84 -15.62
N GLN A 119 -4.17 1.99 -15.51
CA GLN A 119 -3.98 3.15 -16.38
C GLN A 119 -4.49 4.42 -15.70
N LEU A 120 -3.93 5.57 -16.01
CA LEU A 120 -4.44 6.86 -15.58
C LEU A 120 -5.82 7.08 -16.24
N PRO A 121 -6.91 7.24 -15.47
CA PRO A 121 -8.24 7.44 -16.06
C PRO A 121 -8.27 8.73 -16.89
N LEU A 122 -8.83 8.69 -18.11
CA LEU A 122 -8.85 9.84 -19.02
C LEU A 122 -9.79 10.96 -18.57
N GLU A 123 -10.67 10.69 -17.60
CA GLU A 123 -11.48 11.70 -16.95
C GLU A 123 -10.69 12.61 -16.00
N GLU A 124 -9.45 12.25 -15.67
CA GLU A 124 -8.56 13.05 -14.87
C GLU A 124 -7.96 14.19 -15.69
N LEU A 125 -8.13 15.43 -15.24
CA LEU A 125 -7.44 16.57 -15.84
C LEU A 125 -5.95 16.52 -15.45
N THR A 126 -5.10 16.35 -16.44
CA THR A 126 -3.65 16.17 -16.28
C THR A 126 -2.87 17.46 -16.44
N LEU A 127 -1.63 17.49 -15.95
CA LEU A 127 -0.71 18.62 -16.06
C LEU A 127 -0.50 19.05 -17.52
N GLY A 128 -0.40 18.08 -18.44
CA GLY A 128 -0.33 18.36 -19.88
C GLY A 128 -1.54 19.15 -20.34
N GLU A 129 -2.75 18.64 -20.07
CA GLU A 129 -4.00 19.32 -20.44
C GLU A 129 -4.17 20.68 -19.76
N MET A 130 -3.80 20.82 -18.49
CA MET A 130 -3.88 22.09 -17.75
C MET A 130 -3.03 23.19 -18.41
N PHE A 131 -1.86 22.84 -18.95
CA PHE A 131 -0.99 23.75 -19.69
C PHE A 131 -1.47 23.97 -21.12
N GLN A 132 -1.84 22.89 -21.83
CA GLN A 132 -2.35 22.93 -23.20
C GLN A 132 -3.59 23.83 -23.31
N GLN A 133 -4.55 23.70 -22.39
CA GLN A 133 -5.77 24.52 -22.34
C GLN A 133 -5.47 26.02 -22.11
N GLN A 134 -4.30 26.34 -21.55
CA GLN A 134 -3.85 27.70 -21.29
C GLN A 134 -2.81 28.19 -22.32
N GLY A 135 -2.76 27.55 -23.49
CA GLY A 135 -2.05 28.05 -24.67
C GLY A 135 -0.58 27.66 -24.77
N TYR A 136 -0.09 26.80 -23.88
CA TYR A 136 1.26 26.25 -23.96
C TYR A 136 1.37 25.18 -25.03
N GLU A 137 2.54 25.09 -25.66
CA GLU A 137 2.95 23.91 -26.41
C GLU A 137 3.48 22.85 -25.43
N THR A 138 3.02 21.61 -25.54
CA THR A 138 3.29 20.58 -24.52
C THR A 138 4.12 19.44 -25.10
N PHE A 139 5.21 19.10 -24.40
CA PHE A 139 6.19 18.11 -24.81
C PHE A 139 6.44 17.07 -23.71
N TYR A 140 6.49 15.79 -24.10
CA TYR A 140 6.86 14.67 -23.23
C TYR A 140 7.95 13.81 -23.85
N SER A 141 8.95 13.39 -23.08
CA SER A 141 9.85 12.33 -23.53
C SER A 141 10.31 11.43 -22.39
N GLY A 142 10.30 10.11 -22.62
CA GLY A 142 10.84 9.11 -21.71
C GLY A 142 9.80 8.19 -21.08
N LYS A 143 10.06 7.77 -19.85
CA LYS A 143 9.26 6.77 -19.12
C LYS A 143 7.87 7.27 -18.79
N TRP A 144 6.83 6.69 -19.37
CA TRP A 144 5.44 7.07 -19.11
C TRP A 144 4.85 6.30 -17.92
N HIS A 145 4.72 4.98 -18.07
CA HIS A 145 4.30 4.03 -17.02
C HIS A 145 2.94 4.30 -16.37
N LEU A 146 1.98 4.85 -17.15
CA LEU A 146 0.62 5.20 -16.72
C LEU A 146 -0.49 4.62 -17.61
N GLY A 147 -0.20 3.64 -18.44
CA GLY A 147 -1.19 2.97 -19.28
C GLY A 147 -0.61 2.44 -20.58
N GLU A 148 -1.43 1.73 -21.34
CA GLU A 148 -1.08 1.24 -22.68
C GLU A 148 -1.67 2.17 -23.77
N ALA A 149 -1.87 1.64 -24.99
CA ALA A 149 -2.47 2.38 -26.10
C ALA A 149 -3.82 2.99 -25.69
N GLY A 150 -4.03 4.26 -26.00
CA GLY A 150 -5.23 5.03 -25.61
C GLY A 150 -5.13 5.67 -24.21
N PHE A 151 -3.99 5.53 -23.55
CA PHE A 151 -3.66 6.20 -22.28
C PHE A 151 -2.22 6.74 -22.33
N GLU A 152 -1.72 7.09 -23.52
CA GLU A 152 -0.35 7.58 -23.75
C GLU A 152 -0.24 9.09 -23.45
N PRO A 153 0.96 9.69 -23.45
CA PRO A 153 1.09 11.14 -23.24
C PRO A 153 0.21 11.98 -24.19
N SER A 154 0.01 11.55 -25.44
CA SER A 154 -0.90 12.21 -26.39
C SER A 154 -2.35 12.26 -25.94
N ASP A 155 -2.79 11.26 -25.17
CA ASP A 155 -4.15 11.17 -24.63
C ASP A 155 -4.27 11.98 -23.31
N ASN A 156 -3.17 12.54 -22.82
CA ASN A 156 -3.05 13.27 -21.56
C ASN A 156 -2.46 14.67 -21.79
N GLY A 157 -2.82 15.29 -22.91
CA GLY A 157 -2.52 16.70 -23.22
C GLY A 157 -1.07 17.03 -23.53
N PHE A 158 -0.29 16.08 -24.06
CA PHE A 158 1.03 16.35 -24.62
C PHE A 158 1.00 16.33 -26.16
N ASP A 159 1.12 17.51 -26.78
CA ASP A 159 1.08 17.73 -28.24
C ASP A 159 2.20 16.97 -28.98
N HIS A 160 3.38 16.96 -28.37
CA HIS A 160 4.59 16.32 -28.87
C HIS A 160 5.06 15.30 -27.85
N TYR A 161 5.26 14.04 -28.27
CA TYR A 161 5.67 13.01 -27.32
C TYR A 161 6.57 11.94 -27.93
N ILE A 162 7.49 11.43 -27.12
CA ILE A 162 8.24 10.20 -27.38
C ILE A 162 8.23 9.34 -26.11
N SER A 163 7.33 8.37 -26.05
CA SER A 163 7.19 7.47 -24.89
C SER A 163 8.13 6.26 -24.99
N ASP A 164 8.22 5.49 -23.90
CA ASP A 164 8.90 4.18 -23.84
C ASP A 164 8.60 3.25 -25.02
N ARG A 165 7.38 3.31 -25.56
CA ARG A 165 6.97 2.46 -26.70
C ARG A 165 7.79 2.76 -27.95
N VAL A 166 8.20 4.02 -28.12
CA VAL A 166 8.97 4.50 -29.26
C VAL A 166 10.48 4.45 -28.96
N LEU A 167 10.88 4.77 -27.72
CA LEU A 167 12.29 4.72 -27.31
C LEU A 167 12.82 3.27 -27.28
N GLY A 168 11.97 2.28 -27.04
CA GLY A 168 12.34 0.86 -27.02
C GLY A 168 13.23 0.49 -25.81
N ASN A 169 13.33 -0.82 -25.54
CA ASN A 169 14.20 -1.44 -24.52
C ASN A 169 14.22 -0.73 -23.15
N HIS A 170 13.08 -0.73 -22.42
CA HIS A 170 12.88 -0.43 -20.98
C HIS A 170 14.16 -0.21 -20.12
N GLY A 171 14.92 0.86 -20.34
CA GLY A 171 16.19 1.10 -19.64
C GLY A 171 17.23 -0.02 -19.74
N GLN A 172 17.28 -0.79 -20.85
CA GLN A 172 18.32 -1.82 -21.08
C GLN A 172 19.46 -1.33 -21.99
N ASP A 173 19.40 -0.06 -22.39
CA ASP A 173 20.36 0.60 -23.26
C ASP A 173 20.64 1.99 -22.69
N TRP A 174 21.89 2.25 -22.32
CA TRP A 174 22.31 3.48 -21.65
C TRP A 174 22.14 4.71 -22.57
N THR A 175 21.93 4.52 -23.88
CA THR A 175 21.67 5.61 -24.82
C THR A 175 20.23 6.11 -24.84
N VAL A 176 19.30 5.46 -24.09
CA VAL A 176 17.90 5.90 -24.00
C VAL A 176 17.82 7.33 -23.45
N GLY A 177 18.55 7.64 -22.37
CA GLY A 177 18.63 8.99 -21.83
C GLY A 177 19.14 10.03 -22.85
N THR A 178 20.14 9.66 -23.66
CA THR A 178 20.62 10.51 -24.76
C THR A 178 19.52 10.81 -25.78
N ARG A 179 18.74 9.79 -26.17
CA ARG A 179 17.61 9.97 -27.11
C ARG A 179 16.50 10.85 -26.53
N ILE A 180 16.29 10.81 -25.21
CA ILE A 180 15.36 11.73 -24.52
C ILE A 180 15.84 13.18 -24.71
N VAL A 181 17.10 13.49 -24.44
CA VAL A 181 17.59 14.88 -24.59
C VAL A 181 17.74 15.32 -26.05
N GLU A 182 18.05 14.42 -26.98
CA GLU A 182 18.05 14.70 -28.43
C GLU A 182 16.64 15.02 -28.96
N SER A 183 15.61 14.35 -28.43
CA SER A 183 14.23 14.66 -28.77
C SER A 183 13.79 16.02 -28.23
N PHE A 184 14.28 16.40 -27.05
CA PHE A 184 14.09 17.74 -26.50
C PHE A 184 14.77 18.81 -27.36
N ASP A 185 16.01 18.57 -27.82
CA ASP A 185 16.70 19.47 -28.76
C ASP A 185 15.90 19.67 -30.05
N SER A 186 15.37 18.56 -30.59
CA SER A 186 14.54 18.57 -31.80
C SER A 186 13.24 19.34 -31.59
N PHE A 187 12.57 19.15 -30.45
CA PHE A 187 11.39 19.92 -30.07
C PHE A 187 11.71 21.42 -29.95
N VAL A 188 12.71 21.79 -29.16
CA VAL A 188 13.09 23.20 -28.97
C VAL A 188 13.47 23.87 -30.31
N GLY A 189 14.11 23.14 -31.22
CA GLY A 189 14.47 23.63 -32.55
C GLY A 189 13.30 23.76 -33.54
N SER A 190 12.17 23.08 -33.31
CA SER A 190 11.01 23.05 -34.23
C SER A 190 9.72 23.64 -33.66
N ARG A 191 9.68 23.93 -32.35
CA ARG A 191 8.52 24.51 -31.65
C ARG A 191 8.12 25.87 -32.21
N ASN A 192 6.89 26.28 -31.91
CA ASN A 192 6.45 27.65 -32.16
C ASN A 192 7.08 28.61 -31.13
N SER A 193 8.02 29.46 -31.56
CA SER A 193 8.71 30.42 -30.68
C SER A 193 7.81 31.51 -30.10
N GLU A 194 6.60 31.71 -30.62
CA GLU A 194 5.62 32.66 -30.08
C GLU A 194 4.87 32.10 -28.86
N LYS A 195 4.91 30.78 -28.64
CA LYS A 195 4.26 30.12 -27.50
C LYS A 195 5.27 29.75 -26.42
N PRO A 196 4.91 29.87 -25.14
CA PRO A 196 5.66 29.20 -24.08
C PRO A 196 5.42 27.69 -24.16
N PHE A 197 6.32 26.90 -23.55
CA PHE A 197 6.19 25.44 -23.57
C PHE A 197 6.30 24.81 -22.18
N LEU A 198 5.63 23.65 -22.03
CA LEU A 198 5.85 22.69 -20.96
C LEU A 198 6.62 21.51 -21.55
N ALA A 199 7.79 21.20 -21.02
CA ALA A 199 8.54 19.99 -21.38
C ALA A 199 8.71 19.09 -20.16
N TYR A 200 8.27 17.84 -20.27
CA TYR A 200 8.38 16.81 -19.25
C TYR A 200 9.35 15.72 -19.72
N LEU A 201 10.55 15.69 -19.14
CA LEU A 201 11.60 14.71 -19.46
C LEU A 201 11.67 13.69 -18.33
N ALA A 202 11.17 12.50 -18.58
CA ALA A 202 11.12 11.39 -17.63
C ALA A 202 12.22 10.38 -17.92
N PHE A 203 13.38 10.57 -17.29
CA PHE A 203 14.53 9.70 -17.45
C PHE A 203 14.26 8.27 -16.94
N HIS A 204 15.01 7.30 -17.46
CA HIS A 204 15.02 5.92 -16.93
C HIS A 204 16.06 5.75 -15.85
N GLU A 205 17.06 6.61 -15.82
CA GLU A 205 18.16 6.54 -14.90
C GLU A 205 17.74 6.95 -13.47
N PRO A 206 18.23 6.26 -12.42
CA PRO A 206 19.05 5.03 -12.43
C PRO A 206 18.25 3.73 -12.16
N HIS A 207 17.08 3.54 -12.79
CA HIS A 207 16.23 2.36 -12.57
C HIS A 207 16.90 1.07 -13.09
N THR A 208 16.67 -0.05 -12.38
CA THR A 208 17.25 -1.34 -12.78
C THR A 208 16.72 -1.85 -14.14
N PRO A 209 17.52 -2.61 -14.92
CA PRO A 209 18.88 -3.05 -14.63
C PRO A 209 19.88 -1.89 -14.64
N ILE A 210 20.79 -1.85 -13.65
CA ILE A 210 21.78 -0.76 -13.55
C ILE A 210 22.75 -0.87 -14.71
N LEU A 211 22.89 0.20 -15.47
CA LEU A 211 23.72 0.24 -16.68
C LEU A 211 25.02 0.98 -16.40
N GLU A 212 26.15 0.38 -16.80
CA GLU A 212 27.44 1.06 -16.71
C GLU A 212 27.52 2.18 -17.74
N TYR A 213 27.74 3.40 -17.29
CA TYR A 213 27.89 4.55 -18.18
C TYR A 213 29.35 4.64 -18.66
N PRO A 214 29.67 4.43 -19.95
CA PRO A 214 31.04 4.20 -20.39
C PRO A 214 32.03 5.33 -20.09
N SER A 215 31.57 6.59 -20.11
CA SER A 215 32.41 7.76 -19.79
C SER A 215 32.78 7.87 -18.31
N HIS A 216 32.06 7.18 -17.42
CA HIS A 216 32.19 7.35 -15.97
C HIS A 216 32.65 6.10 -15.23
N ILE A 217 32.36 4.89 -15.76
CA ILE A 217 32.53 3.62 -15.04
C ILE A 217 33.93 3.38 -14.47
N SER A 218 34.99 3.71 -15.21
CA SER A 218 36.38 3.49 -14.75
C SER A 218 36.67 4.25 -13.46
N ARG A 219 36.26 5.52 -13.37
CA ARG A 219 36.42 6.35 -12.16
C ARG A 219 35.68 5.76 -10.97
N PHE A 220 34.45 5.30 -11.16
CA PHE A 220 33.64 4.74 -10.07
C PHE A 220 34.12 3.37 -9.61
N ARG A 221 34.72 2.56 -10.50
CA ARG A 221 35.41 1.32 -10.10
C ARG A 221 36.61 1.61 -9.22
N GLU A 222 37.47 2.55 -9.63
CA GLU A 222 38.61 3.00 -8.81
C GLU A 222 38.15 3.52 -7.45
N LYS A 223 37.08 4.33 -7.40
CA LYS A 223 36.51 4.84 -6.16
C LYS A 223 35.97 3.72 -5.27
N SER A 224 35.25 2.75 -5.85
CA SER A 224 34.75 1.58 -5.13
C SER A 224 35.89 0.73 -4.56
N GLU A 225 36.97 0.52 -5.32
CA GLU A 225 38.13 -0.24 -4.88
C GLU A 225 38.84 0.46 -3.70
N GLN A 226 38.98 1.78 -3.75
CA GLN A 226 39.57 2.58 -2.67
C GLN A 226 38.78 2.52 -1.36
N LEU A 227 37.46 2.34 -1.42
CA LEU A 227 36.61 2.16 -0.24
C LEU A 227 36.78 0.78 0.44
N GLY A 228 37.43 -0.17 -0.24
CA GLY A 228 37.61 -1.54 0.24
C GLY A 228 36.30 -2.33 0.36
N PRO A 229 36.33 -3.49 1.03
CA PRO A 229 35.18 -4.38 1.14
C PRO A 229 33.92 -3.69 1.67
N ALA A 230 32.78 -4.00 1.06
CA ALA A 230 31.49 -3.48 1.49
C ALA A 230 31.16 -3.97 2.92
N PRO A 231 30.63 -3.09 3.80
CA PRO A 231 30.12 -3.52 5.10
C PRO A 231 28.96 -4.50 4.96
N SER A 232 28.69 -5.25 6.03
CA SER A 232 27.51 -6.12 6.08
C SER A 232 26.22 -5.29 5.91
N PRO A 233 25.23 -5.79 5.16
CA PRO A 233 23.98 -5.07 4.98
C PRO A 233 23.19 -4.99 6.28
N ILE A 234 22.39 -3.93 6.40
CA ILE A 234 21.45 -3.74 7.52
C ILE A 234 20.23 -4.63 7.25
N ILE A 235 19.81 -5.41 8.24
CA ILE A 235 18.66 -6.31 8.11
C ILE A 235 17.37 -5.52 8.38
N GLU A 236 16.45 -5.55 7.42
CA GLU A 236 15.14 -4.91 7.49
C GLU A 236 14.05 -5.96 7.31
N ARG A 237 13.68 -6.63 8.40
CA ARG A 237 12.75 -7.78 8.38
C ARG A 237 13.25 -8.86 7.40
N ASP A 238 12.52 -9.10 6.32
CA ASP A 238 12.88 -10.06 5.25
C ASP A 238 13.86 -9.47 4.21
N GLY A 239 14.18 -8.19 4.32
CA GLY A 239 15.05 -7.43 3.43
C GLY A 239 16.46 -7.20 3.98
N LYS A 240 17.35 -6.85 3.06
CA LYS A 240 18.73 -6.44 3.32
C LYS A 240 18.95 -5.09 2.65
N THR A 241 19.27 -4.09 3.46
CA THR A 241 19.59 -2.73 3.03
C THR A 241 21.10 -2.60 2.83
N ARG A 242 21.52 -2.06 1.68
CA ARG A 242 22.93 -1.72 1.45
C ARG A 242 23.36 -0.66 2.48
N ALA A 243 24.45 -0.94 3.20
CA ALA A 243 24.91 -0.13 4.32
C ALA A 243 25.79 1.07 3.92
N ARG A 244 26.32 1.09 2.69
CA ARG A 244 27.20 2.15 2.17
C ARG A 244 26.99 2.32 0.66
N ALA A 245 27.02 3.56 0.16
CA ALA A 245 27.07 3.81 -1.28
C ALA A 245 28.46 3.47 -1.83
N ASP A 246 28.56 2.40 -2.62
CA ASP A 246 29.82 1.90 -3.20
C ASP A 246 29.62 1.08 -4.49
N ASP A 247 28.44 1.14 -5.10
CA ASP A 247 28.17 0.41 -6.35
C ASP A 247 28.64 1.21 -7.57
N ALA A 248 29.73 0.76 -8.18
CA ALA A 248 30.38 1.50 -9.27
C ALA A 248 29.50 1.68 -10.51
N ALA A 249 28.69 0.67 -10.85
CA ALA A 249 27.77 0.76 -11.99
C ALA A 249 26.70 1.83 -11.69
N TYR A 250 26.11 1.79 -10.49
CA TYR A 250 25.13 2.79 -10.06
C TYR A 250 25.69 4.21 -10.05
N GLY A 251 26.88 4.40 -9.45
CA GLY A 251 27.54 5.70 -9.43
C GLY A 251 27.81 6.24 -10.84
N SER A 252 28.18 5.37 -11.78
CA SER A 252 28.39 5.74 -13.17
C SER A 252 27.10 6.15 -13.89
N GLU A 253 25.99 5.45 -13.61
CA GLU A 253 24.68 5.75 -14.19
C GLU A 253 24.12 7.09 -13.67
N VAL A 254 24.26 7.35 -12.37
CA VAL A 254 23.87 8.65 -11.78
C VAL A 254 24.71 9.80 -12.36
N ALA A 255 26.00 9.58 -12.64
CA ALA A 255 26.82 10.57 -13.36
C ALA A 255 26.38 10.74 -14.83
N GLY A 256 25.88 9.68 -15.48
CA GLY A 256 25.24 9.76 -16.79
C GLY A 256 23.96 10.60 -16.76
N LEU A 257 23.08 10.37 -15.78
CA LEU A 257 21.90 11.22 -15.54
C LEU A 257 22.29 12.71 -15.35
N ASP A 258 23.36 12.97 -14.61
CA ASP A 258 23.88 14.32 -14.44
C ASP A 258 24.34 14.95 -15.77
N ASP A 259 25.01 14.20 -16.64
CA ASP A 259 25.37 14.67 -17.98
C ASP A 259 24.12 15.01 -18.82
N LEU A 260 23.04 14.23 -18.71
CA LEU A 260 21.77 14.49 -19.40
C LEU A 260 21.10 15.78 -18.89
N VAL A 261 21.11 16.01 -17.58
CA VAL A 261 20.65 17.28 -16.99
C VAL A 261 21.51 18.44 -17.52
N GLY A 262 22.83 18.27 -17.55
CA GLY A 262 23.76 19.24 -18.14
C GLY A 262 23.47 19.53 -19.62
N HIS A 263 23.12 18.51 -20.40
CA HIS A 263 22.72 18.66 -21.80
C HIS A 263 21.48 19.53 -21.94
N VAL A 264 20.41 19.26 -21.19
CA VAL A 264 19.18 20.06 -21.21
C VAL A 264 19.46 21.53 -20.88
N MET A 265 20.23 21.78 -19.80
CA MET A 265 20.60 23.14 -19.40
C MET A 265 21.47 23.84 -20.46
N SER A 266 22.36 23.10 -21.11
CA SER A 266 23.16 23.60 -22.23
C SER A 266 22.29 23.96 -23.43
N THR A 267 21.29 23.14 -23.77
CA THR A 267 20.33 23.43 -24.83
C THR A 267 19.54 24.70 -24.54
N LEU A 268 18.98 24.85 -23.34
CA LEU A 268 18.30 26.07 -22.92
C LEU A 268 19.21 27.30 -23.03
N THR A 269 20.47 27.17 -22.63
CA THR A 269 21.46 28.26 -22.71
C THR A 269 21.79 28.62 -24.17
N ARG A 270 22.09 27.63 -25.02
CA ARG A 270 22.42 27.85 -26.45
C ARG A 270 21.27 28.51 -27.21
N GLN A 271 20.03 28.20 -26.83
CA GLN A 271 18.81 28.73 -27.45
C GLN A 271 18.34 30.05 -26.81
N GLY A 272 19.06 30.58 -25.81
CA GLY A 272 18.70 31.82 -25.13
C GLY A 272 17.46 31.71 -24.23
N LEU A 273 17.06 30.50 -23.84
CA LEU A 273 15.83 30.22 -23.08
C LEU A 273 16.06 30.08 -21.57
N VAL A 274 17.32 30.03 -21.12
CA VAL A 274 17.65 29.76 -19.70
C VAL A 274 17.08 30.81 -18.74
N ASP A 275 17.03 32.08 -19.15
CA ASP A 275 16.46 33.19 -18.38
C ASP A 275 14.95 33.39 -18.65
N GLU A 276 14.30 32.45 -19.34
CA GLU A 276 12.85 32.42 -19.58
C GLU A 276 12.20 31.11 -19.09
N THR A 277 12.94 30.23 -18.43
CA THR A 277 12.50 28.86 -18.13
C THR A 277 12.57 28.55 -16.64
N ILE A 278 11.45 28.08 -16.09
CA ILE A 278 11.39 27.41 -14.79
C ILE A 278 11.90 25.98 -14.99
N VAL A 279 12.88 25.55 -14.19
CA VAL A 279 13.41 24.18 -14.25
C VAL A 279 13.15 23.49 -12.92
N VAL A 280 12.47 22.35 -12.96
CA VAL A 280 12.18 21.48 -11.81
C VAL A 280 12.95 20.18 -11.99
N PHE A 281 13.76 19.79 -11.00
CA PHE A 281 14.40 18.47 -10.94
C PHE A 281 13.90 17.71 -9.73
N LEU A 282 13.43 16.47 -9.93
CA LEU A 282 12.93 15.61 -8.86
C LEU A 282 13.03 14.11 -9.21
N SER A 283 12.71 13.24 -8.26
CA SER A 283 12.60 11.78 -8.43
C SER A 283 11.18 11.29 -8.16
N ASP A 284 10.79 10.14 -8.72
CA ASP A 284 9.46 9.55 -8.49
C ASP A 284 9.35 8.73 -7.19
N ASN A 285 10.47 8.26 -6.65
CA ASN A 285 10.54 7.60 -5.33
C ASN A 285 11.98 7.53 -4.81
N GLY A 286 12.13 7.06 -3.56
CA GLY A 286 13.44 6.85 -2.96
C GLY A 286 14.27 5.78 -3.65
N GLY A 287 15.57 5.77 -3.37
CA GLY A 287 16.56 4.93 -4.04
C GLY A 287 16.40 3.45 -3.70
N LEU A 288 16.63 2.56 -4.66
CA LEU A 288 16.55 1.11 -4.43
C LEU A 288 17.74 0.62 -3.58
N SER A 289 17.57 0.59 -2.26
CA SER A 289 18.62 0.13 -1.32
C SER A 289 18.34 -1.23 -0.68
N THR A 290 17.08 -1.64 -0.65
CA THR A 290 16.59 -2.77 0.18
C THR A 290 15.87 -3.79 -0.66
N LYS A 291 16.36 -5.04 -0.71
CA LYS A 291 15.65 -6.20 -1.31
C LYS A 291 16.07 -7.47 -0.57
N ALA A 292 15.68 -8.65 -1.05
CA ALA A 292 16.20 -9.93 -0.54
C ALA A 292 17.74 -10.01 -0.60
N GLN A 293 18.33 -9.31 -1.57
CA GLN A 293 19.74 -8.92 -1.60
C GLN A 293 19.84 -7.39 -1.64
N PRO A 294 20.91 -6.78 -1.09
CA PRO A 294 21.06 -5.33 -1.09
C PRO A 294 20.85 -4.72 -2.48
N GLY A 295 20.10 -3.62 -2.53
CA GLY A 295 19.91 -2.84 -3.76
C GLY A 295 21.21 -2.12 -4.17
N PRO A 296 21.23 -1.44 -5.33
CA PRO A 296 22.41 -0.75 -5.82
C PRO A 296 22.83 0.47 -4.99
N THR A 297 21.89 1.18 -4.34
CA THR A 297 22.21 2.43 -3.62
C THR A 297 22.01 2.37 -2.11
N ASN A 298 22.30 3.47 -1.42
CA ASN A 298 22.19 3.66 0.01
C ASN A 298 21.55 5.04 0.33
N ASN A 299 20.43 5.04 1.06
CA ASN A 299 19.71 6.25 1.44
C ASN A 299 20.13 6.82 2.82
N ALA A 300 21.17 6.26 3.44
CA ALA A 300 21.51 6.58 4.84
C ALA A 300 21.79 8.09 5.04
N PRO A 301 21.30 8.70 6.12
CA PRO A 301 20.81 8.05 7.33
C PRO A 301 19.33 7.66 7.28
N LEU A 302 18.63 7.89 6.18
CA LEU A 302 17.22 7.47 6.05
C LEU A 302 17.13 5.95 5.91
N ARG A 303 16.10 5.38 6.54
CA ARG A 303 15.91 3.94 6.61
C ARG A 303 15.30 3.38 5.32
N ALA A 304 15.80 2.23 4.90
CA ALA A 304 15.38 1.50 3.71
C ALA A 304 15.38 2.35 2.40
N GLY A 305 14.51 2.01 1.44
CA GLY A 305 14.51 2.54 0.09
C GLY A 305 13.24 2.21 -0.69
N LYS A 306 13.28 2.29 -2.03
CA LYS A 306 12.16 2.00 -2.94
C LYS A 306 11.25 0.87 -2.45
N GLY A 307 9.95 1.11 -2.49
CA GLY A 307 8.88 0.22 -2.03
C GLY A 307 8.60 0.26 -0.53
N TRP A 308 9.48 0.83 0.30
CA TRP A 308 9.23 0.97 1.73
C TRP A 308 8.63 2.34 2.06
N LEU A 309 7.76 2.39 3.07
CA LEU A 309 7.20 3.66 3.58
C LEU A 309 8.07 4.35 4.65
N TYR A 310 9.24 3.77 4.95
CA TYR A 310 10.30 4.45 5.68
C TYR A 310 10.86 5.63 4.88
N GLU A 311 11.49 6.59 5.55
CA GLU A 311 11.98 7.85 4.97
C GLU A 311 12.83 7.64 3.71
N GLY A 312 13.64 6.57 3.66
CA GLY A 312 14.51 6.30 2.50
C GLY A 312 13.76 5.89 1.23
N GLY A 313 12.52 5.41 1.34
CA GLY A 313 11.69 5.03 0.20
C GLY A 313 10.76 6.11 -0.33
N ILE A 314 10.50 7.15 0.48
CA ILE A 314 9.56 8.23 0.13
C ILE A 314 10.20 9.62 0.08
N ARG A 315 11.40 9.84 0.62
CA ARG A 315 12.09 11.13 0.51
C ARG A 315 12.92 11.19 -0.77
N ILE A 316 12.81 12.30 -1.49
CA ILE A 316 13.37 12.48 -2.83
C ILE A 316 14.14 13.80 -2.92
N PRO A 317 15.10 13.94 -3.86
CA PRO A 317 15.63 15.26 -4.19
C PRO A 317 14.55 16.09 -4.88
N LEU A 318 14.50 17.40 -4.59
CA LEU A 318 13.70 18.39 -5.31
C LEU A 318 14.45 19.72 -5.43
N ILE A 319 14.65 20.19 -6.65
CA ILE A 319 15.26 21.49 -6.96
C ILE A 319 14.33 22.25 -7.89
N ILE A 320 14.07 23.52 -7.58
CA ILE A 320 13.30 24.42 -8.45
C ILE A 320 14.15 25.66 -8.74
N LYS A 321 14.43 25.92 -10.00
CA LYS A 321 15.15 27.10 -10.48
C LYS A 321 14.19 28.05 -11.21
N MET A 322 14.13 29.31 -10.79
CA MET A 322 13.37 30.34 -11.49
C MET A 322 14.20 31.04 -12.58
N PRO A 323 13.53 31.60 -13.61
CA PRO A 323 14.15 32.57 -14.50
C PRO A 323 14.80 33.72 -13.71
N GLY A 324 15.97 34.18 -14.13
CA GLY A 324 16.70 35.24 -13.45
C GLY A 324 17.39 34.85 -12.13
N ASP A 325 17.12 33.66 -11.55
CA ASP A 325 17.87 33.20 -10.39
C ASP A 325 19.37 33.12 -10.73
N ARG A 326 20.18 33.74 -9.88
CA ARG A 326 21.65 33.73 -9.96
C ARG A 326 22.21 32.79 -8.88
N ALA A 327 23.49 32.46 -8.99
CA ALA A 327 24.19 31.58 -8.06
C ALA A 327 24.09 32.11 -6.62
N ALA A 328 23.18 31.51 -5.86
CA ALA A 328 22.89 31.81 -4.47
C ALA A 328 22.15 30.57 -3.93
N SER A 329 22.90 29.58 -3.46
CA SER A 329 22.34 28.34 -2.91
C SER A 329 21.28 28.66 -1.85
N LYS A 330 20.01 28.36 -2.19
CA LYS A 330 18.84 28.56 -1.33
C LYS A 330 18.33 27.20 -0.87
N ILE A 331 17.97 27.11 0.41
CA ILE A 331 17.45 25.87 1.02
C ILE A 331 16.05 26.14 1.57
N CYS A 332 15.11 25.27 1.22
CA CYS A 332 13.78 25.24 1.80
C CYS A 332 13.62 23.95 2.63
N GLU A 333 13.25 24.10 3.91
CA GLU A 333 13.06 22.97 4.83
C GLU A 333 11.58 22.60 5.03
N GLN A 334 10.68 23.28 4.32
CA GLN A 334 9.24 23.03 4.39
C GLN A 334 8.90 21.65 3.78
N GLN A 335 7.87 21.00 4.34
CA GLN A 335 7.38 19.71 3.87
C GLN A 335 6.57 19.85 2.58
N VAL A 336 7.04 19.20 1.51
CA VAL A 336 6.45 19.25 0.17
C VAL A 336 6.20 17.84 -0.34
N MET A 337 5.04 17.61 -0.96
CA MET A 337 4.74 16.36 -1.68
C MET A 337 5.01 16.54 -3.17
N SER A 338 5.38 15.49 -3.89
CA SER A 338 5.66 15.56 -5.33
C SER A 338 4.46 16.11 -6.13
N PHE A 339 3.23 15.78 -5.73
CA PHE A 339 2.03 16.31 -6.39
C PHE A 339 1.77 17.80 -6.14
N ASP A 340 2.43 18.42 -5.13
CA ASP A 340 2.38 19.88 -4.91
C ASP A 340 3.02 20.64 -6.06
N ILE A 341 3.87 19.99 -6.87
CA ILE A 341 4.48 20.57 -8.05
C ILE A 341 3.43 21.01 -9.07
N VAL A 342 2.29 20.30 -9.18
CA VAL A 342 1.23 20.62 -10.16
C VAL A 342 0.69 22.05 -9.98
N PRO A 343 0.08 22.44 -8.84
CA PRO A 343 -0.33 23.83 -8.64
C PRO A 343 0.85 24.80 -8.55
N THR A 344 2.04 24.34 -8.13
CA THR A 344 3.22 25.20 -8.02
C THR A 344 3.69 25.71 -9.38
N VAL A 345 3.85 24.83 -10.37
CA VAL A 345 4.33 25.26 -11.69
C VAL A 345 3.28 26.08 -12.45
N LEU A 346 1.98 25.81 -12.23
CA LEU A 346 0.90 26.67 -12.74
C LEU A 346 1.03 28.09 -12.17
N GLU A 347 1.13 28.23 -10.85
CA GLU A 347 1.23 29.54 -10.19
C GLU A 347 2.52 30.28 -10.57
N LEU A 348 3.66 29.57 -10.64
CA LEU A 348 4.93 30.19 -11.04
C LEU A 348 4.93 30.62 -12.51
N ALA A 349 4.15 29.96 -13.37
CA ALA A 349 3.97 30.30 -14.77
C ALA A 349 2.86 31.35 -15.03
N GLY A 350 2.22 31.87 -13.96
CA GLY A 350 1.14 32.84 -14.08
C GLY A 350 -0.17 32.24 -14.63
N LEU A 351 -0.38 30.95 -14.46
CA LEU A 351 -1.52 30.20 -14.99
C LEU A 351 -2.61 30.02 -13.93
N GLU A 352 -3.84 29.86 -14.39
CA GLU A 352 -4.99 29.55 -13.54
C GLU A 352 -4.84 28.15 -12.93
N ALA A 353 -5.24 28.04 -11.66
CA ALA A 353 -5.27 26.79 -10.92
C ALA A 353 -6.60 26.05 -11.16
N TYR A 354 -6.55 24.72 -11.01
CA TYR A 354 -7.70 23.83 -11.11
C TYR A 354 -7.97 23.15 -9.76
N PRO A 355 -8.45 23.88 -8.73
CA PRO A 355 -8.52 23.41 -7.35
C PRO A 355 -9.32 22.12 -7.16
N GLU A 356 -10.35 21.90 -7.98
CA GLU A 356 -11.15 20.66 -7.96
C GLU A 356 -10.41 19.46 -8.56
N SER A 357 -9.52 19.69 -9.53
CA SER A 357 -8.75 18.64 -10.20
C SER A 357 -7.52 18.22 -9.39
N HIS A 358 -6.83 19.16 -8.73
CA HIS A 358 -5.66 18.89 -7.89
C HIS A 358 -5.95 19.03 -6.39
N VAL A 359 -7.09 18.48 -5.95
CA VAL A 359 -7.68 18.69 -4.61
C VAL A 359 -6.77 18.36 -3.42
N ASP A 360 -5.77 17.49 -3.59
CA ASP A 360 -4.84 17.11 -2.53
C ASP A 360 -3.57 17.99 -2.49
N ALA A 361 -3.27 18.67 -3.59
CA ALA A 361 -2.07 19.46 -3.77
C ALA A 361 -2.20 20.87 -3.19
N ARG A 362 -1.06 21.45 -2.81
CA ARG A 362 -0.95 22.87 -2.48
C ARG A 362 0.25 23.47 -3.19
N SER A 363 0.10 24.69 -3.69
CA SER A 363 1.25 25.41 -4.27
C SER A 363 2.30 25.72 -3.19
N VAL A 364 3.57 25.56 -3.55
CA VAL A 364 4.74 25.98 -2.79
C VAL A 364 5.52 27.08 -3.51
N ALA A 365 4.88 27.80 -4.44
CA ALA A 365 5.49 28.88 -5.20
C ALA A 365 6.06 29.99 -4.28
N ASN A 366 5.40 30.27 -3.15
CA ASN A 366 5.92 31.19 -2.15
C ASN A 366 7.23 30.70 -1.52
N GLN A 367 7.38 29.40 -1.28
CA GLN A 367 8.64 28.81 -0.80
C GLN A 367 9.72 28.80 -1.88
N VAL A 368 9.37 28.81 -3.16
CA VAL A 368 10.33 29.00 -4.25
C VAL A 368 10.83 30.46 -4.28
N ARG A 369 9.91 31.43 -4.16
CA ARG A 369 10.24 32.87 -4.16
C ARG A 369 10.96 33.30 -2.87
N THR A 370 10.59 32.69 -1.74
CA THR A 370 11.08 33.01 -0.40
C THR A 370 11.23 31.70 0.40
N PRO A 371 12.40 31.03 0.33
CA PRO A 371 12.64 29.70 0.94
C PRO A 371 12.30 29.57 2.42
N GLU A 372 12.41 30.66 3.17
CA GLU A 372 12.09 30.77 4.60
C GLU A 372 10.60 31.02 4.88
N ALA A 373 9.78 31.24 3.86
CA ALA A 373 8.35 31.49 4.03
C ALA A 373 7.65 30.31 4.69
N ALA A 374 6.91 30.60 5.76
CA ALA A 374 6.15 29.59 6.48
C ALA A 374 5.13 28.90 5.57
N LEU A 375 5.05 27.58 5.66
CA LEU A 375 4.03 26.77 5.00
C LEU A 375 3.14 26.15 6.09
N PRO A 376 1.81 26.32 6.04
CA PRO A 376 0.93 25.75 7.06
C PRO A 376 1.17 24.25 7.23
N GLN A 377 1.27 23.76 8.47
CA GLN A 377 1.45 22.34 8.71
C GLN A 377 0.22 21.56 8.23
N ARG A 378 0.44 20.43 7.56
CA ARG A 378 -0.62 19.47 7.19
C ARG A 378 -0.19 18.05 7.54
N ALA A 379 -1.15 17.15 7.62
CA ALA A 379 -0.86 15.72 7.57
C ALA A 379 -0.60 15.31 6.11
N ILE A 380 0.37 14.42 5.91
CA ILE A 380 0.66 13.78 4.63
C ILE A 380 0.55 12.26 4.81
N TYR A 381 0.09 11.57 3.77
CA TYR A 381 -0.35 10.18 3.85
C TYR A 381 0.22 9.32 2.73
N TRP A 382 0.38 8.02 3.00
CA TRP A 382 0.72 7.00 2.03
C TRP A 382 -0.13 5.76 2.28
N HIS A 383 -0.66 5.16 1.22
CA HIS A 383 -1.40 3.90 1.28
C HIS A 383 -0.79 2.93 0.27
N TYR A 384 -0.13 1.87 0.74
CA TYR A 384 0.55 0.90 -0.10
C TYR A 384 0.15 -0.54 0.29
N PRO A 385 -1.06 -0.97 -0.10
CA PRO A 385 -1.66 -2.24 0.31
C PRO A 385 -1.10 -3.44 -0.47
N HIS A 386 0.14 -3.35 -0.96
CA HIS A 386 0.75 -4.34 -1.87
C HIS A 386 2.06 -4.89 -1.29
N TYR A 387 2.42 -6.11 -1.69
CA TYR A 387 3.78 -6.61 -1.51
C TYR A 387 4.66 -6.09 -2.65
N HIS A 388 5.94 -5.85 -2.37
CA HIS A 388 6.88 -5.39 -3.40
C HIS A 388 8.12 -6.27 -3.50
N GLY A 389 8.77 -6.27 -4.66
CA GLY A 389 10.05 -6.96 -4.88
C GLY A 389 11.20 -6.46 -3.98
N SER A 390 11.04 -5.28 -3.36
CA SER A 390 11.95 -4.74 -2.34
C SER A 390 11.74 -5.33 -0.94
N THR A 391 10.89 -6.35 -0.80
CA THR A 391 10.50 -7.04 0.46
C THR A 391 9.58 -6.24 1.39
N TRP A 392 9.02 -5.12 0.91
CA TRP A 392 7.90 -4.46 1.59
C TRP A 392 6.68 -5.39 1.70
N ALA A 393 5.92 -5.22 2.79
CA ALA A 393 4.66 -5.90 3.04
C ALA A 393 3.52 -4.88 3.21
N PRO A 394 2.28 -5.18 2.76
CA PRO A 394 1.15 -4.26 2.73
C PRO A 394 0.96 -3.42 3.99
N GLY A 395 0.71 -2.13 3.79
CA GLY A 395 0.47 -1.18 4.87
C GLY A 395 0.23 0.25 4.40
N ALA A 396 0.30 1.19 5.35
CA ALA A 396 0.09 2.61 5.14
C ALA A 396 0.97 3.42 6.09
N ALA A 397 1.15 4.71 5.81
CA ALA A 397 1.89 5.62 6.67
C ALA A 397 1.25 7.01 6.68
N MET A 398 1.50 7.77 7.74
CA MET A 398 1.21 9.19 7.77
C MET A 398 2.26 9.96 8.55
N ARG A 399 2.41 11.25 8.23
CA ARG A 399 3.24 12.17 8.99
C ARG A 399 2.49 13.45 9.28
N VAL A 400 2.64 13.98 10.49
CA VAL A 400 2.16 15.30 10.90
C VAL A 400 3.21 15.96 11.81
N GLY A 401 3.80 17.05 11.34
CA GLY A 401 4.95 17.67 12.01
C GLY A 401 6.13 16.70 12.08
N ASP A 402 6.65 16.47 13.29
CA ASP A 402 7.76 15.54 13.53
C ASP A 402 7.31 14.09 13.73
N TRP A 403 6.01 13.85 13.97
CA TRP A 403 5.51 12.50 14.22
C TRP A 403 5.18 11.79 12.91
N LYS A 404 5.71 10.58 12.76
CA LYS A 404 5.40 9.68 11.64
C LYS A 404 4.93 8.33 12.17
N LEU A 405 3.81 7.86 11.66
CA LEU A 405 3.22 6.57 11.96
C LEU A 405 3.28 5.67 10.72
N ILE A 406 3.67 4.42 10.90
CA ILE A 406 3.62 3.38 9.87
C ILE A 406 2.75 2.24 10.39
N GLN A 407 1.72 1.86 9.65
CA GLN A 407 0.86 0.72 9.92
C GLN A 407 1.18 -0.39 8.92
N PHE A 408 1.48 -1.59 9.41
CA PHE A 408 1.64 -2.80 8.61
C PHE A 408 0.41 -3.69 8.73
N ASP A 409 -0.31 -3.89 7.64
CA ASP A 409 -1.47 -4.79 7.59
C ASP A 409 -1.03 -6.26 7.69
N HIS A 410 0.10 -6.59 7.06
CA HIS A 410 0.66 -7.93 7.08
C HIS A 410 1.14 -8.36 8.48
N TYR A 411 1.94 -7.51 9.12
CA TYR A 411 2.50 -7.81 10.44
C TYR A 411 1.55 -7.47 11.59
N ARG A 412 0.48 -6.71 11.31
CA ARG A 412 -0.49 -6.23 12.30
C ARG A 412 0.19 -5.40 13.39
N GLN A 413 1.09 -4.53 12.95
CA GLN A 413 1.92 -3.71 13.81
C GLN A 413 1.78 -2.24 13.40
N VAL A 414 1.78 -1.37 14.39
CA VAL A 414 1.99 0.07 14.22
C VAL A 414 3.36 0.40 14.78
N GLU A 415 4.11 1.20 14.03
CA GLU A 415 5.35 1.82 14.46
C GLU A 415 5.15 3.33 14.51
N LEU A 416 5.76 4.00 15.48
CA LEU A 416 5.71 5.45 15.65
C LEU A 416 7.12 5.99 15.82
N TYR A 417 7.46 7.03 15.05
CA TYR A 417 8.77 7.68 15.07
C TYR A 417 8.62 9.19 15.26
N ASN A 418 9.60 9.81 15.93
CA ASN A 418 9.77 11.25 15.98
C ASN A 418 10.96 11.65 15.11
N LEU A 419 10.69 12.15 13.90
CA LEU A 419 11.71 12.47 12.89
C LEU A 419 12.56 13.69 13.25
N GLY A 420 12.11 14.52 14.19
CA GLY A 420 12.91 15.64 14.71
C GLY A 420 14.11 15.17 15.53
N THR A 421 13.99 14.00 16.18
CA THR A 421 15.06 13.40 17.00
C THR A 421 15.63 12.10 16.42
N ASP A 422 14.89 11.44 15.53
CA ASP A 422 15.22 10.13 14.95
C ASP A 422 14.88 10.09 13.45
N LEU A 423 15.65 10.83 12.65
CA LEU A 423 15.47 10.90 11.20
C LEU A 423 15.65 9.53 10.51
N GLY A 424 16.42 8.64 11.13
CA GLY A 424 16.70 7.30 10.61
C GLY A 424 15.70 6.24 11.06
N GLU A 425 14.61 6.62 11.74
CA GLU A 425 13.54 5.71 12.17
C GLU A 425 14.09 4.44 12.87
N GLN A 426 15.06 4.62 13.76
CA GLN A 426 15.75 3.53 14.46
C GLN A 426 15.02 3.09 15.73
N HIS A 427 14.19 3.95 16.30
CA HIS A 427 13.54 3.73 17.60
C HIS A 427 12.02 3.84 17.46
N ASP A 428 11.33 2.70 17.39
CA ASP A 428 9.88 2.66 17.48
C ASP A 428 9.43 3.03 18.91
N VAL A 429 8.73 4.16 19.03
CA VAL A 429 8.26 4.71 20.29
C VAL A 429 6.75 4.57 20.51
N ALA A 430 6.05 3.74 19.71
CA ALA A 430 4.60 3.57 19.80
C ALA A 430 4.14 3.13 21.20
N ALA A 431 4.87 2.18 21.81
CA ALA A 431 4.57 1.69 23.16
C ALA A 431 4.79 2.75 24.26
N GLN A 432 5.70 3.71 24.05
CA GLN A 432 5.95 4.80 25.00
C GLN A 432 4.98 5.97 24.81
N HIS A 433 4.41 6.14 23.60
CA HIS A 433 3.46 7.20 23.28
C HIS A 433 2.12 6.66 22.71
N PRO A 434 1.42 5.76 23.43
CA PRO A 434 0.23 5.08 22.90
C PRO A 434 -0.91 6.05 22.54
N LYS A 435 -1.04 7.18 23.25
CA LYS A 435 -2.05 8.20 22.92
C LYS A 435 -1.78 8.85 21.56
N ILE A 436 -0.51 9.11 21.21
CA ILE A 436 -0.13 9.70 19.93
C ILE A 436 -0.34 8.67 18.82
N ALA A 437 0.11 7.43 19.04
CA ALA A 437 -0.07 6.33 18.10
C ALA A 437 -1.55 6.11 17.76
N HIS A 438 -2.43 5.98 18.75
CA HIS A 438 -3.87 5.79 18.51
C HIS A 438 -4.52 7.00 17.82
N ALA A 439 -4.15 8.23 18.19
CA ALA A 439 -4.70 9.43 17.54
C ALA A 439 -4.31 9.52 16.06
N MET A 440 -3.04 9.26 15.75
CA MET A 440 -2.56 9.24 14.36
C MET A 440 -3.16 8.06 13.59
N GLN A 441 -3.25 6.88 14.18
CA GLN A 441 -3.89 5.74 13.53
C GLN A 441 -5.37 6.03 13.21
N ALA A 442 -6.10 6.66 14.12
CA ALA A 442 -7.48 7.11 13.88
C ALA A 442 -7.58 8.17 12.78
N GLN A 443 -6.61 9.09 12.70
CA GLN A 443 -6.57 10.09 11.63
C GLN A 443 -6.23 9.46 10.26
N LEU A 444 -5.29 8.52 10.20
CA LEU A 444 -4.98 7.74 9.00
C LEU A 444 -6.22 6.96 8.54
N ALA A 445 -6.88 6.29 9.48
CA ALA A 445 -8.11 5.56 9.27
C ALA A 445 -9.22 6.42 8.67
N GLN A 446 -9.42 7.63 9.20
CA GLN A 446 -10.41 8.58 8.71
C GLN A 446 -10.10 9.03 7.26
N TRP A 447 -8.82 9.31 6.97
CA TRP A 447 -8.39 9.66 5.62
C TRP A 447 -8.62 8.50 4.63
N GLN A 448 -8.23 7.28 4.99
CA GLN A 448 -8.46 6.07 4.19
C GLN A 448 -9.95 5.85 3.90
N ALA A 449 -10.81 5.99 4.93
CA ALA A 449 -12.26 5.86 4.78
C ALA A 449 -12.85 6.93 3.86
N SER A 450 -12.35 8.17 3.92
CA SER A 450 -12.82 9.26 3.05
C SER A 450 -12.56 9.04 1.56
N LEU A 451 -11.59 8.17 1.23
CA LEU A 451 -11.22 7.82 -0.14
C LEU A 451 -11.76 6.45 -0.57
N GLY A 452 -12.37 5.68 0.34
CA GLY A 452 -12.84 4.32 0.02
C GLY A 452 -11.71 3.38 -0.41
N VAL A 453 -10.51 3.51 0.19
CA VAL A 453 -9.35 2.70 -0.21
C VAL A 453 -9.56 1.21 0.07
N GLN A 454 -8.90 0.36 -0.72
CA GLN A 454 -8.90 -1.09 -0.53
C GLN A 454 -7.70 -1.55 0.32
N PHE A 455 -7.88 -2.59 1.13
CA PHE A 455 -6.85 -3.13 2.03
C PHE A 455 -6.40 -4.54 1.61
N ALA A 456 -5.19 -4.94 2.03
CA ALA A 456 -4.80 -6.34 1.95
C ALA A 456 -5.65 -7.17 2.93
N THR A 457 -6.29 -8.22 2.42
CA THR A 457 -7.28 -9.00 3.18
C THR A 457 -6.68 -10.37 3.56
N PRO A 458 -6.84 -10.84 4.81
CA PRO A 458 -6.40 -12.19 5.18
C PRO A 458 -7.08 -13.27 4.31
N ARG A 459 -6.33 -14.28 3.85
CA ARG A 459 -6.86 -15.31 2.94
C ARG A 459 -8.12 -15.99 3.47
N ASN A 460 -8.15 -16.34 4.75
CA ASN A 460 -9.31 -16.98 5.39
C ASN A 460 -10.54 -16.08 5.56
N MET A 461 -10.47 -14.83 5.09
CA MET A 461 -11.57 -13.87 5.07
C MET A 461 -12.03 -13.53 3.64
N LEU A 462 -11.47 -14.18 2.61
CA LEU A 462 -11.98 -14.12 1.23
C LEU A 462 -13.28 -14.89 1.11
N ARG A 463 -14.23 -14.40 0.30
CA ARG A 463 -15.55 -15.02 0.12
C ARG A 463 -15.45 -16.52 -0.23
N GLU A 464 -14.55 -16.90 -1.12
CA GLU A 464 -14.36 -18.29 -1.52
C GLU A 464 -13.76 -19.19 -0.43
N GLU A 465 -13.11 -18.62 0.58
CA GLU A 465 -12.51 -19.35 1.71
C GLU A 465 -13.45 -19.46 2.93
N LEU A 466 -14.50 -18.62 2.98
CA LEU A 466 -15.51 -18.64 4.02
C LEU A 466 -16.40 -19.88 3.92
N VAL A 467 -16.77 -20.43 5.08
CA VAL A 467 -17.65 -21.61 5.19
C VAL A 467 -19.07 -21.15 5.45
N ALA A 468 -20.00 -21.42 4.52
CA ALA A 468 -21.42 -21.24 4.78
C ALA A 468 -21.83 -22.20 5.90
N TRP A 469 -22.43 -21.69 6.98
CA TRP A 469 -22.78 -22.50 8.14
C TRP A 469 -24.21 -22.21 8.62
N CYS A 470 -24.93 -23.27 9.00
CA CYS A 470 -26.32 -23.26 9.42
C CYS A 470 -27.34 -22.77 8.37
N VAL A 471 -27.10 -23.10 7.10
CA VAL A 471 -27.91 -22.58 5.98
C VAL A 471 -29.00 -23.53 5.50
N VAL A 472 -28.96 -24.82 5.85
CA VAL A 472 -29.84 -25.83 5.22
C VAL A 472 -31.22 -25.85 5.87
N PRO A 473 -31.38 -26.05 7.19
CA PRO A 473 -32.68 -26.06 7.85
C PRO A 473 -33.23 -24.65 8.14
N PHE A 474 -32.44 -23.61 7.91
CA PHE A 474 -32.84 -22.21 8.13
C PHE A 474 -33.16 -21.46 6.83
N ASP A 475 -33.17 -22.15 5.69
CA ASP A 475 -33.55 -21.54 4.41
C ASP A 475 -35.08 -21.47 4.27
N ALA A 476 -35.67 -20.30 4.54
CA ALA A 476 -37.12 -20.07 4.42
C ALA A 476 -37.66 -20.29 2.99
N SER A 477 -36.78 -20.24 1.97
CA SER A 477 -37.15 -20.54 0.58
C SER A 477 -37.19 -22.04 0.27
N HIS A 478 -36.82 -22.90 1.24
CA HIS A 478 -36.86 -24.36 1.12
C HIS A 478 -36.21 -24.88 -0.16
N ARG A 479 -35.05 -24.32 -0.53
CA ARG A 479 -34.37 -24.68 -1.78
C ARG A 479 -34.04 -26.17 -1.81
N ASP A 480 -34.05 -26.75 -3.00
CA ASP A 480 -33.51 -28.08 -3.21
C ASP A 480 -31.95 -28.07 -3.28
N PRO A 481 -31.29 -29.24 -3.33
CA PRO A 481 -29.84 -29.29 -3.37
C PRO A 481 -29.17 -28.58 -4.56
N ILE A 482 -29.82 -28.59 -5.74
CA ILE A 482 -29.29 -27.91 -6.93
C ILE A 482 -29.35 -26.40 -6.71
N GLN A 483 -30.54 -25.90 -6.35
CA GLN A 483 -30.77 -24.49 -6.09
C GLN A 483 -29.85 -23.94 -5.00
N ARG A 484 -29.59 -24.70 -3.94
CA ARG A 484 -28.66 -24.31 -2.87
C ARG A 484 -27.22 -24.18 -3.37
N SER A 485 -26.75 -25.18 -4.13
CA SER A 485 -25.40 -25.14 -4.67
C SER A 485 -25.20 -23.98 -5.66
N GLU A 486 -26.23 -23.63 -6.44
CA GLU A 486 -26.21 -22.48 -7.34
C GLU A 486 -26.20 -21.15 -6.57
N MET A 487 -27.01 -21.05 -5.50
CA MET A 487 -27.01 -19.89 -4.59
C MET A 487 -25.64 -19.65 -3.98
N LEU A 488 -24.98 -20.68 -3.43
CA LEU A 488 -23.64 -20.54 -2.84
C LEU A 488 -22.61 -20.08 -3.88
N ARG A 489 -22.64 -20.65 -5.09
CA ARG A 489 -21.78 -20.24 -6.20
C ARG A 489 -22.01 -18.77 -6.59
N GLU A 490 -23.26 -18.33 -6.68
CA GLU A 490 -23.62 -16.93 -6.98
C GLU A 490 -23.11 -15.95 -5.92
N LEU A 491 -23.13 -16.35 -4.65
CA LEU A 491 -22.59 -15.57 -3.53
C LEU A 491 -21.05 -15.59 -3.47
N GLY A 492 -20.40 -16.41 -4.29
CA GLY A 492 -18.94 -16.59 -4.31
C GLY A 492 -18.40 -17.51 -3.20
N LEU A 493 -19.28 -18.24 -2.51
CA LEU A 493 -18.91 -19.19 -1.45
C LEU A 493 -18.57 -20.55 -2.05
N ARG A 494 -17.43 -21.13 -1.66
CA ARG A 494 -16.97 -22.45 -2.13
C ARG A 494 -16.89 -23.51 -1.04
N ARG A 495 -17.42 -23.23 0.14
CA ARG A 495 -17.39 -24.14 1.28
C ARG A 495 -18.72 -24.15 2.02
N LEU A 496 -19.15 -25.33 2.42
CA LEU A 496 -20.39 -25.56 3.16
C LEU A 496 -20.13 -26.50 4.35
N ALA A 497 -20.52 -26.05 5.55
CA ALA A 497 -20.72 -26.92 6.69
C ALA A 497 -22.21 -27.29 6.74
N TYR A 498 -22.51 -28.57 6.65
CA TYR A 498 -23.86 -29.10 6.44
C TYR A 498 -24.52 -29.42 7.78
N ASP A 499 -25.50 -28.60 8.16
CA ASP A 499 -26.49 -28.95 9.15
C ASP A 499 -27.71 -29.58 8.48
N TRP A 500 -28.45 -30.42 9.23
CA TRP A 500 -29.47 -31.26 8.62
C TRP A 500 -30.59 -31.62 9.59
N ARG A 501 -31.68 -32.12 9.01
CA ARG A 501 -32.89 -32.64 9.67
C ARG A 501 -33.33 -33.90 8.93
N GLU A 502 -34.25 -34.66 9.51
CA GLU A 502 -34.64 -35.99 9.00
C GLU A 502 -35.10 -35.94 7.53
N GLU A 503 -35.81 -34.88 7.14
CA GLU A 503 -36.27 -34.65 5.77
C GLU A 503 -35.15 -34.52 4.74
N HIS A 504 -33.93 -34.13 5.15
CA HIS A 504 -32.79 -33.92 4.25
C HIS A 504 -32.01 -35.22 3.96
N VAL A 505 -32.22 -36.29 4.72
CA VAL A 505 -31.44 -37.53 4.59
C VAL A 505 -31.62 -38.15 3.19
N ALA A 506 -32.83 -38.06 2.63
CA ALA A 506 -33.13 -38.59 1.30
C ALA A 506 -32.41 -37.82 0.17
N THR A 507 -31.94 -36.60 0.41
CA THR A 507 -31.35 -35.72 -0.60
C THR A 507 -29.83 -35.60 -0.52
N TRP A 508 -29.16 -36.21 0.48
CA TRP A 508 -27.71 -36.09 0.65
C TRP A 508 -26.88 -36.47 -0.57
N ASP A 509 -27.32 -37.49 -1.34
CA ASP A 509 -26.60 -37.87 -2.56
C ASP A 509 -26.64 -36.79 -3.63
N ALA A 510 -27.83 -36.22 -3.85
CA ALA A 510 -28.04 -35.12 -4.79
C ALA A 510 -27.32 -33.85 -4.33
N GLU A 511 -27.26 -33.61 -3.02
CA GLU A 511 -26.50 -32.51 -2.42
C GLU A 511 -25.03 -32.62 -2.75
N LEU A 512 -24.39 -33.75 -2.45
CA LEU A 512 -22.97 -33.92 -2.73
C LEU A 512 -22.65 -33.78 -4.24
N ASP A 513 -23.53 -34.27 -5.10
CA ASP A 513 -23.37 -34.14 -6.56
C ASP A 513 -23.51 -32.68 -7.03
N ALA A 514 -24.49 -31.96 -6.49
CA ALA A 514 -24.71 -30.55 -6.79
C ALA A 514 -23.56 -29.66 -6.30
N LEU A 515 -23.04 -29.91 -5.09
CA LEU A 515 -21.87 -29.22 -4.55
C LEU A 515 -20.62 -29.45 -5.42
N LYS A 516 -20.33 -30.71 -5.80
CA LYS A 516 -19.21 -31.05 -6.69
C LYS A 516 -19.33 -30.38 -8.06
N LYS A 517 -20.53 -30.36 -8.65
CA LYS A 517 -20.79 -29.71 -9.95
C LYS A 517 -20.49 -28.20 -9.91
N ASN A 518 -20.66 -27.57 -8.75
CA ASN A 518 -20.48 -26.14 -8.55
C ASN A 518 -19.16 -25.76 -7.88
N ASP A 519 -18.20 -26.70 -7.76
CA ASP A 519 -16.90 -26.48 -7.11
C ASP A 519 -17.04 -26.01 -5.64
N ILE A 520 -18.00 -26.60 -4.93
CA ILE A 520 -18.23 -26.33 -3.50
C ILE A 520 -17.77 -27.53 -2.68
N GLN A 521 -16.88 -27.28 -1.74
CA GLN A 521 -16.38 -28.27 -0.80
C GLN A 521 -17.36 -28.45 0.36
N LEU A 522 -17.69 -29.71 0.65
CA LEU A 522 -18.34 -30.10 1.90
C LEU A 522 -17.31 -30.10 3.04
N THR A 523 -17.24 -29.00 3.77
CA THR A 523 -16.24 -28.76 4.82
C THR A 523 -16.54 -29.52 6.10
N ALA A 524 -17.81 -29.63 6.47
CA ALA A 524 -18.21 -30.33 7.68
C ALA A 524 -19.64 -30.90 7.62
N PHE A 525 -19.94 -31.83 8.51
CA PHE A 525 -21.29 -32.22 8.93
C PHE A 525 -21.49 -31.92 10.41
N TRP A 526 -22.67 -31.42 10.76
CA TRP A 526 -23.08 -31.30 12.16
C TRP A 526 -23.62 -32.63 12.71
N CYS A 527 -23.18 -32.99 13.92
CA CYS A 527 -23.47 -34.27 14.56
C CYS A 527 -24.07 -34.09 15.97
N SER A 528 -24.80 -35.13 16.38
CA SER A 528 -25.67 -35.21 17.57
C SER A 528 -24.98 -34.94 18.91
N SER A 529 -25.82 -34.80 19.93
CA SER A 529 -25.58 -34.39 21.31
C SER A 529 -25.47 -35.53 22.32
N SER A 530 -24.94 -36.70 21.94
CA SER A 530 -24.84 -37.86 22.83
C SER A 530 -23.42 -38.05 23.41
N LEU A 531 -23.32 -38.72 24.57
CA LEU A 531 -22.02 -39.15 25.12
C LEU A 531 -21.47 -40.42 24.47
N ASP A 532 -22.22 -41.01 23.55
CA ASP A 532 -21.79 -42.11 22.71
C ASP A 532 -22.14 -41.81 21.26
N PRO A 533 -21.38 -40.89 20.63
CA PRO A 533 -21.68 -40.43 19.28
C PRO A 533 -21.63 -41.56 18.25
N THR A 534 -20.90 -42.65 18.51
CA THR A 534 -20.82 -43.81 17.60
C THR A 534 -22.10 -44.63 17.52
N ASN A 535 -22.92 -44.57 18.57
CA ASN A 535 -24.23 -45.23 18.65
C ASN A 535 -25.42 -44.29 18.40
N ASP A 536 -25.16 -43.01 18.12
CA ASP A 536 -26.20 -42.08 17.72
C ASP A 536 -26.71 -42.41 16.31
N PRO A 537 -28.02 -42.60 16.10
CA PRO A 537 -28.58 -42.97 14.79
C PRO A 537 -28.27 -41.95 13.68
N GLY A 538 -28.24 -40.65 14.01
CA GLY A 538 -27.91 -39.60 13.05
C GLY A 538 -26.46 -39.68 12.63
N THR A 539 -25.54 -39.77 13.60
CA THR A 539 -24.10 -39.93 13.33
C THR A 539 -23.81 -41.20 12.53
N GLN A 540 -24.45 -42.33 12.82
CA GLN A 540 -24.27 -43.57 12.06
C GLN A 540 -24.65 -43.41 10.59
N ARG A 541 -25.76 -42.72 10.30
CA ARG A 541 -26.20 -42.44 8.92
C ARG A 541 -25.20 -41.52 8.20
N ILE A 542 -24.68 -40.49 8.88
CA ILE A 542 -23.64 -39.61 8.30
C ILE A 542 -22.40 -40.43 7.97
N VAL A 543 -21.90 -41.24 8.90
CA VAL A 543 -20.69 -42.06 8.69
C VAL A 543 -20.91 -43.09 7.58
N GLU A 544 -22.08 -43.70 7.49
CA GLU A 544 -22.44 -44.60 6.39
C GLU A 544 -22.46 -43.87 5.04
N PHE A 545 -23.09 -42.69 4.99
CA PHE A 545 -23.12 -41.84 3.80
C PHE A 545 -21.71 -41.46 3.33
N LEU A 546 -20.87 -40.95 4.23
CA LEU A 546 -19.49 -40.55 3.94
C LEU A 546 -18.65 -41.74 3.46
N ARG A 547 -18.80 -42.90 4.09
CA ARG A 547 -18.15 -44.15 3.66
C ARG A 547 -18.59 -44.57 2.27
N ARG A 548 -19.91 -44.57 2.01
CA ARG A 548 -20.49 -44.97 0.72
C ARG A 548 -20.03 -44.05 -0.41
N ARG A 549 -19.93 -42.74 -0.13
CA ARG A 549 -19.54 -41.73 -1.13
C ARG A 549 -18.05 -41.43 -1.15
N ASN A 550 -17.26 -42.04 -0.27
CA ASN A 550 -15.83 -41.84 -0.08
C ASN A 550 -15.45 -40.35 0.02
N VAL A 551 -16.04 -39.66 1.00
CA VAL A 551 -15.83 -38.22 1.23
C VAL A 551 -15.13 -38.00 2.56
N ALA A 552 -14.00 -37.29 2.53
CA ALA A 552 -13.31 -36.80 3.71
C ALA A 552 -13.83 -35.40 4.07
N THR A 553 -14.23 -35.20 5.33
CA THR A 553 -14.79 -33.94 5.84
C THR A 553 -14.61 -33.85 7.36
N GLN A 554 -15.08 -32.77 7.99
CA GLN A 554 -15.13 -32.65 9.45
C GLN A 554 -16.49 -33.11 10.00
N LEU A 555 -16.51 -33.71 11.19
CA LEU A 555 -17.72 -33.99 11.95
C LEU A 555 -17.73 -33.08 13.18
N TRP A 556 -18.64 -32.13 13.21
CA TRP A 556 -18.77 -31.14 14.29
C TRP A 556 -19.72 -31.70 15.35
N VAL A 557 -19.17 -32.11 16.49
CA VAL A 557 -19.88 -32.83 17.54
C VAL A 557 -20.17 -31.90 18.71
N MET A 558 -21.44 -31.81 19.07
CA MET A 558 -21.88 -31.20 20.31
C MET A 558 -21.95 -32.28 21.39
N LEU A 559 -21.46 -32.01 22.61
CA LEU A 559 -21.64 -32.95 23.73
C LEU A 559 -22.74 -32.45 24.69
N PRO A 560 -23.50 -33.34 25.34
CA PRO A 560 -24.59 -32.96 26.23
C PRO A 560 -24.05 -32.46 27.58
N ASP A 561 -24.01 -31.14 27.75
CA ASP A 561 -23.52 -30.53 29.00
C ASP A 561 -24.33 -30.96 30.23
N ASN A 562 -25.65 -31.12 30.08
CA ASN A 562 -26.56 -31.56 31.13
C ASN A 562 -26.23 -32.96 31.68
N GLU A 563 -25.61 -33.84 30.89
CA GLU A 563 -25.15 -35.16 31.35
C GLU A 563 -23.74 -35.08 31.94
N LEU A 564 -22.84 -34.34 31.31
CA LEU A 564 -21.47 -34.15 31.81
C LEU A 564 -21.45 -33.42 33.16
N ALA A 565 -22.34 -32.44 33.35
CA ALA A 565 -22.47 -31.68 34.59
C ALA A 565 -22.85 -32.57 35.80
N LYS A 566 -23.45 -33.74 35.58
CA LYS A 566 -23.78 -34.71 36.65
C LYS A 566 -22.55 -35.41 37.22
N ILE A 567 -21.43 -35.40 36.50
CA ILE A 567 -20.17 -36.01 36.95
C ILE A 567 -19.48 -35.01 37.88
N SER A 568 -19.49 -35.27 39.19
CA SER A 568 -18.96 -34.33 40.19
C SER A 568 -17.43 -34.23 40.18
N ASP A 569 -16.73 -35.30 39.82
CA ASP A 569 -15.27 -35.31 39.71
C ASP A 569 -14.81 -34.60 38.42
N PRO A 570 -14.05 -33.50 38.51
CA PRO A 570 -13.62 -32.75 37.32
C PRO A 570 -12.78 -33.57 36.34
N GLN A 571 -11.92 -34.46 36.84
CA GLN A 571 -11.06 -35.27 35.99
C GLN A 571 -11.87 -36.32 35.22
N ALA A 572 -12.70 -37.10 35.92
CA ALA A 572 -13.59 -38.07 35.28
C ALA A 572 -14.54 -37.42 34.26
N ARG A 573 -14.95 -36.16 34.50
CA ARG A 573 -15.77 -35.41 33.55
C ARG A 573 -15.03 -35.10 32.25
N VAL A 574 -13.78 -34.63 32.33
CA VAL A 574 -12.91 -34.40 31.16
C VAL A 574 -12.63 -35.71 30.43
N GLU A 575 -12.28 -36.77 31.16
CA GLU A 575 -12.04 -38.11 30.60
C GLU A 575 -13.27 -38.64 29.86
N ARG A 576 -14.47 -38.50 30.44
CA ARG A 576 -15.71 -38.93 29.78
C ARG A 576 -15.93 -38.18 28.46
N ALA A 577 -15.79 -36.86 28.46
CA ALA A 577 -15.96 -36.05 27.26
C ALA A 577 -14.90 -36.37 26.18
N ALA A 578 -13.63 -36.51 26.58
CA ALA A 578 -12.54 -36.88 25.67
C ALA A 578 -12.76 -38.25 25.03
N ASN A 579 -13.15 -39.26 25.82
CA ASN A 579 -13.44 -40.60 25.34
C ASN A 579 -14.60 -40.63 24.32
N SER A 580 -15.64 -39.80 24.53
CA SER A 580 -16.73 -39.66 23.55
C SER A 580 -16.21 -39.17 22.20
N ILE A 581 -15.35 -38.14 22.18
CA ILE A 581 -14.76 -37.62 20.94
C ILE A 581 -13.81 -38.64 20.30
N VAL A 582 -12.93 -39.27 21.07
CA VAL A 582 -11.97 -40.27 20.59
C VAL A 582 -12.68 -41.46 19.95
N SER A 583 -13.81 -41.91 20.52
CA SER A 583 -14.57 -43.04 19.98
C SER A 583 -15.03 -42.81 18.54
N LEU A 584 -15.56 -41.61 18.24
CA LEU A 584 -15.96 -41.24 16.89
C LEU A 584 -14.73 -40.99 16.01
N ALA A 585 -13.70 -40.34 16.54
CA ALA A 585 -12.47 -40.02 15.81
C ALA A 585 -11.83 -41.28 15.22
N ASN A 586 -11.72 -42.34 16.01
CA ASN A 586 -11.21 -43.65 15.58
C ASN A 586 -12.12 -44.32 14.54
N GLN A 587 -13.44 -44.15 14.65
CA GLN A 587 -14.39 -44.73 13.70
C GLN A 587 -14.28 -44.09 12.30
N VAL A 588 -13.99 -42.78 12.25
CA VAL A 588 -13.96 -42.00 10.99
C VAL A 588 -12.55 -41.73 10.46
N GLU A 589 -11.50 -42.07 11.22
CA GLU A 589 -10.09 -41.97 10.79
C GLU A 589 -9.83 -42.69 9.45
N PRO A 590 -10.34 -43.92 9.19
CA PRO A 590 -10.13 -44.58 7.90
C PRO A 590 -10.77 -43.86 6.71
N LEU A 591 -11.69 -42.93 6.95
CA LEU A 591 -12.33 -42.09 5.93
C LEU A 591 -11.56 -40.77 5.68
N GLY A 592 -10.46 -40.53 6.40
CA GLY A 592 -9.73 -39.27 6.37
C GLY A 592 -10.50 -38.10 7.02
N CYS A 593 -11.52 -38.38 7.82
CA CYS A 593 -12.34 -37.36 8.46
C CYS A 593 -11.74 -36.90 9.79
N GLN A 594 -12.09 -35.67 10.19
CA GLN A 594 -11.71 -35.10 11.49
C GLN A 594 -12.94 -34.93 12.40
N VAL A 595 -12.74 -34.95 13.70
CA VAL A 595 -13.82 -34.69 14.68
C VAL A 595 -13.55 -33.40 15.44
N GLY A 596 -14.45 -32.45 15.33
CA GLY A 596 -14.38 -31.15 16.01
C GLY A 596 -15.33 -31.09 17.20
N LEU A 597 -14.81 -30.80 18.39
CA LEU A 597 -15.65 -30.47 19.54
C LEU A 597 -16.26 -29.07 19.34
N TYR A 598 -17.58 -29.02 19.20
CA TYR A 598 -18.38 -27.82 18.97
C TYR A 598 -18.85 -27.21 20.30
N ASN A 599 -18.68 -25.90 20.51
CA ASN A 599 -19.14 -25.23 21.72
C ASN A 599 -20.65 -24.91 21.67
N HIS A 600 -21.38 -25.20 22.74
CA HIS A 600 -22.81 -24.85 22.87
C HIS A 600 -23.17 -24.51 24.33
N GLY A 601 -22.56 -23.45 24.86
CA GLY A 601 -22.73 -23.01 26.25
C GLY A 601 -22.32 -24.06 27.30
N GLY A 602 -22.67 -23.82 28.56
CA GLY A 602 -22.40 -24.76 29.65
C GLY A 602 -20.91 -24.92 29.97
N TRP A 603 -20.56 -25.95 30.75
CA TRP A 603 -19.16 -26.27 31.07
C TRP A 603 -18.39 -26.72 29.83
N VAL A 604 -18.97 -27.59 29.01
CA VAL A 604 -18.30 -28.16 27.83
C VAL A 604 -17.99 -27.13 26.74
N GLY A 605 -18.76 -26.05 26.65
CA GLY A 605 -18.57 -24.96 25.68
C GLY A 605 -17.61 -23.87 26.11
N ARG A 606 -17.07 -23.91 27.35
CA ARG A 606 -16.10 -22.93 27.83
C ARG A 606 -14.71 -23.21 27.25
N PRO A 607 -13.96 -22.17 26.81
CA PRO A 607 -12.66 -22.36 26.19
C PRO A 607 -11.67 -23.19 27.02
N ASP A 608 -11.60 -22.96 28.34
CA ASP A 608 -10.69 -23.67 29.23
C ASP A 608 -10.98 -25.18 29.32
N SER A 609 -12.27 -25.52 29.27
CA SER A 609 -12.76 -26.89 29.36
C SER A 609 -12.59 -27.60 28.02
N MET A 610 -12.90 -26.93 26.91
CA MET A 610 -12.64 -27.43 25.55
C MET A 610 -11.16 -27.77 25.33
N VAL A 611 -10.25 -26.88 25.75
CA VAL A 611 -8.79 -27.12 25.63
C VAL A 611 -8.37 -28.36 26.43
N LYS A 612 -8.83 -28.50 27.68
CA LYS A 612 -8.52 -29.70 28.49
C LYS A 612 -9.03 -30.99 27.85
N ILE A 613 -10.25 -30.97 27.32
CA ILE A 613 -10.86 -32.14 26.65
C ILE A 613 -10.05 -32.52 25.41
N ILE A 614 -9.68 -31.54 24.57
CA ILE A 614 -9.00 -31.83 23.31
C ILE A 614 -7.53 -32.21 23.50
N GLU A 615 -6.85 -31.63 24.48
CA GLU A 615 -5.49 -32.03 24.86
C GLU A 615 -5.46 -33.48 25.31
N LEU A 616 -6.45 -33.92 26.10
CA LEU A 616 -6.57 -35.30 26.52
C LEU A 616 -6.92 -36.22 25.34
N ALA A 617 -7.90 -35.84 24.51
CA ALA A 617 -8.31 -36.61 23.35
C ALA A 617 -7.15 -36.82 22.34
N LYS A 618 -6.32 -35.79 22.12
CA LYS A 618 -5.15 -35.87 21.23
C LYS A 618 -4.07 -36.86 21.68
N GLN A 619 -4.10 -37.33 22.92
CA GLN A 619 -3.21 -38.41 23.37
C GLN A 619 -3.58 -39.76 22.75
N SER A 620 -4.81 -39.91 22.24
CA SER A 620 -5.35 -41.15 21.68
C SER A 620 -5.80 -41.07 20.23
N ALA A 621 -6.04 -39.86 19.70
CA ALA A 621 -6.45 -39.65 18.31
C ALA A 621 -5.93 -38.32 17.74
N ASP A 622 -5.21 -38.35 16.61
CA ASP A 622 -4.61 -37.14 16.02
C ASP A 622 -5.64 -36.29 15.24
N ASN A 623 -6.70 -36.91 14.72
CA ASN A 623 -7.73 -36.30 13.88
C ASN A 623 -8.84 -35.58 14.67
N VAL A 624 -8.56 -35.11 15.89
CA VAL A 624 -9.48 -34.32 16.72
C VAL A 624 -9.07 -32.84 16.77
N GLY A 625 -10.05 -31.95 16.88
CA GLY A 625 -9.83 -30.52 17.11
C GLY A 625 -11.05 -29.80 17.70
N LEU A 626 -11.07 -28.47 17.61
CA LEU A 626 -12.10 -27.59 18.19
C LEU A 626 -12.84 -26.80 17.10
N VAL A 627 -14.13 -26.59 17.29
CA VAL A 627 -14.96 -25.67 16.49
C VAL A 627 -15.59 -24.67 17.43
N TYR A 628 -15.31 -23.38 17.21
CA TYR A 628 -15.72 -22.33 18.14
C TYR A 628 -16.62 -21.29 17.47
N ASN A 629 -17.79 -21.10 18.04
CA ASN A 629 -18.85 -20.19 17.57
C ASN A 629 -18.97 -19.04 18.56
N PHE A 630 -18.84 -17.81 18.07
CA PHE A 630 -18.88 -16.61 18.93
C PHE A 630 -20.28 -16.35 19.53
N HIS A 631 -21.38 -16.70 18.86
CA HIS A 631 -22.72 -16.51 19.44
C HIS A 631 -22.95 -17.29 20.75
N HIS A 632 -22.17 -18.34 21.04
CA HIS A 632 -22.24 -19.08 22.29
C HIS A 632 -21.31 -18.54 23.38
N SER A 633 -20.55 -17.46 23.13
CA SER A 633 -19.52 -16.95 24.03
C SER A 633 -19.84 -15.61 24.70
N HIS A 634 -21.12 -15.19 24.71
CA HIS A 634 -21.58 -13.93 25.30
C HIS A 634 -21.20 -13.77 26.79
N GLU A 635 -21.01 -14.87 27.52
CA GLU A 635 -20.65 -14.87 28.94
C GLU A 635 -19.14 -14.69 29.21
N ASP A 636 -18.29 -14.86 28.19
CA ASP A 636 -16.82 -14.93 28.32
C ASP A 636 -16.09 -13.88 27.46
N LEU A 637 -16.71 -12.74 27.17
CA LEU A 637 -16.18 -11.74 26.20
C LEU A 637 -14.87 -11.06 26.66
N ASP A 638 -14.68 -10.85 27.97
CA ASP A 638 -13.53 -10.13 28.51
C ASP A 638 -12.20 -10.91 28.43
N SER A 639 -12.26 -12.24 28.36
CA SER A 639 -11.07 -13.13 28.29
C SER A 639 -10.75 -13.64 26.88
N GLN A 640 -11.50 -13.21 25.86
CA GLN A 640 -11.46 -13.79 24.51
C GLN A 640 -10.08 -13.83 23.85
N PRO A 641 -9.23 -12.78 23.88
CA PRO A 641 -7.90 -12.86 23.27
C PRO A 641 -7.04 -13.98 23.86
N GLN A 642 -7.10 -14.19 25.18
CA GLN A 642 -6.33 -15.21 25.86
C GLN A 642 -6.90 -16.61 25.55
N SER A 643 -8.22 -16.77 25.62
CA SER A 643 -8.91 -18.02 25.28
C SER A 643 -8.63 -18.45 23.84
N LEU A 644 -8.69 -17.52 22.87
CA LEU A 644 -8.37 -17.82 21.47
C LEU A 644 -6.91 -18.23 21.28
N ARG A 645 -5.95 -17.64 22.00
CA ARG A 645 -4.54 -18.08 21.93
C ARG A 645 -4.38 -19.52 22.41
N GLN A 646 -5.08 -19.90 23.48
CA GLN A 646 -5.04 -21.26 24.03
C GLN A 646 -5.71 -22.27 23.09
N MET A 647 -6.83 -21.90 22.46
CA MET A 647 -7.54 -22.78 21.53
C MET A 647 -6.85 -22.89 20.16
N LYS A 648 -6.12 -21.86 19.71
CA LYS A 648 -5.54 -21.75 18.36
C LYS A 648 -4.86 -23.03 17.84
N PRO A 649 -4.01 -23.74 18.61
CA PRO A 649 -3.34 -24.95 18.12
C PRO A 649 -4.29 -26.09 17.73
N TYR A 650 -5.53 -26.05 18.23
CA TYR A 650 -6.53 -27.12 18.07
C TYR A 650 -7.72 -26.72 17.19
N LEU A 651 -7.83 -25.46 16.79
CA LEU A 651 -9.00 -24.94 16.05
C LEU A 651 -9.07 -25.49 14.61
N LEU A 652 -10.20 -26.15 14.30
CA LEU A 652 -10.59 -26.58 12.96
C LEU A 652 -11.40 -25.49 12.21
N CYS A 653 -12.21 -24.71 12.93
CA CYS A 653 -13.01 -23.62 12.38
C CYS A 653 -13.41 -22.60 13.47
N LEU A 654 -13.45 -21.31 13.13
CA LEU A 654 -14.12 -20.27 13.92
C LEU A 654 -15.36 -19.77 13.18
N ASN A 655 -16.53 -19.76 13.82
CA ASN A 655 -17.78 -19.32 13.21
C ASN A 655 -18.18 -17.94 13.73
N LEU A 656 -18.38 -17.00 12.79
CA LEU A 656 -18.74 -15.61 13.02
C LEU A 656 -20.23 -15.37 12.88
N ASN A 657 -20.70 -14.41 13.66
CA ASN A 657 -22.00 -13.76 13.59
C ASN A 657 -21.82 -12.35 14.17
N GLY A 658 -22.79 -11.47 13.95
CA GLY A 658 -22.85 -10.18 14.63
C GLY A 658 -23.06 -10.37 16.14
N MET A 659 -22.27 -9.64 16.94
CA MET A 659 -22.16 -9.78 18.40
C MET A 659 -22.54 -8.49 19.13
N GLU A 660 -23.38 -8.61 20.16
CA GLU A 660 -23.76 -7.52 21.07
C GLU A 660 -23.78 -7.98 22.54
N LEU A 661 -23.29 -7.14 23.45
CA LEU A 661 -23.32 -7.44 24.89
C LEU A 661 -24.75 -7.30 25.44
N GLY A 662 -25.31 -8.39 25.97
CA GLY A 662 -26.65 -8.38 26.56
C GLY A 662 -27.80 -8.17 25.56
N GLY A 663 -27.51 -8.24 24.26
CA GLY A 663 -28.48 -8.08 23.16
C GLY A 663 -28.92 -9.41 22.56
N GLU A 664 -29.39 -9.37 21.31
CA GLU A 664 -29.75 -10.57 20.56
C GLU A 664 -28.52 -11.46 20.35
N LYS A 665 -28.70 -12.77 20.50
CA LYS A 665 -27.59 -13.73 20.38
C LYS A 665 -27.03 -13.84 18.96
N ILE A 666 -27.82 -13.45 17.95
CA ILE A 666 -27.50 -13.65 16.54
C ILE A 666 -27.92 -12.39 15.78
N LEU A 667 -26.93 -11.58 15.40
CA LEU A 667 -27.10 -10.47 14.47
C LEU A 667 -26.37 -10.81 13.16
N PRO A 668 -26.75 -10.20 12.02
CA PRO A 668 -25.87 -10.21 10.86
C PRO A 668 -24.56 -9.48 11.19
N ILE A 669 -23.45 -10.02 10.68
CA ILE A 669 -22.12 -9.41 10.78
C ILE A 669 -22.21 -7.97 10.25
N GLY A 670 -21.52 -7.04 10.89
CA GLY A 670 -21.54 -5.61 10.59
C GLY A 670 -22.62 -4.83 11.34
N ARG A 671 -23.58 -5.50 12.00
CA ARG A 671 -24.59 -4.85 12.84
C ARG A 671 -24.26 -4.93 14.33
N GLY A 672 -23.44 -5.87 14.75
CA GLY A 672 -23.05 -6.02 16.14
C GLY A 672 -22.04 -4.96 16.58
N LYS A 673 -22.22 -4.43 17.80
CA LYS A 673 -21.30 -3.44 18.38
C LYS A 673 -19.92 -4.01 18.68
N LEU A 674 -19.79 -5.33 18.75
CA LEU A 674 -18.54 -6.03 19.05
C LEU A 674 -17.88 -6.65 17.81
N ASP A 675 -18.42 -6.49 16.61
CA ASP A 675 -17.95 -7.22 15.43
C ASP A 675 -16.50 -6.85 15.06
N SER A 676 -16.19 -5.55 15.07
CA SER A 676 -14.82 -5.07 14.87
C SER A 676 -13.88 -5.60 15.95
N GLN A 677 -14.36 -5.75 17.19
CA GLN A 677 -13.57 -6.26 18.31
C GLN A 677 -13.28 -7.76 18.16
N VAL A 678 -14.26 -8.56 17.71
CA VAL A 678 -14.11 -9.99 17.42
C VAL A 678 -13.08 -10.19 16.30
N LEU A 679 -13.21 -9.45 15.20
CA LEU A 679 -12.23 -9.50 14.11
C LEU A 679 -10.84 -9.07 14.60
N SER A 680 -10.76 -8.05 15.46
CA SER A 680 -9.50 -7.64 16.09
C SER A 680 -8.89 -8.76 16.91
N TRP A 681 -9.66 -9.52 17.70
CA TRP A 681 -9.14 -10.67 18.47
C TRP A 681 -8.61 -11.79 17.56
N ILE A 682 -9.37 -12.18 16.53
CA ILE A 682 -8.95 -13.19 15.54
C ILE A 682 -7.65 -12.72 14.86
N ARG A 683 -7.57 -11.41 14.58
CA ARG A 683 -6.38 -10.78 14.03
C ARG A 683 -5.20 -10.81 15.03
N GLN A 684 -5.41 -10.49 16.29
CA GLN A 684 -4.36 -10.49 17.33
C GLN A 684 -3.75 -11.87 17.55
N VAL A 685 -4.55 -12.94 17.49
CA VAL A 685 -4.05 -14.31 17.67
C VAL A 685 -3.47 -14.93 16.40
N GLN A 686 -3.50 -14.21 15.26
CA GLN A 686 -3.03 -14.71 13.97
C GLN A 686 -3.68 -16.06 13.58
N TYR A 687 -4.99 -16.18 13.76
CA TYR A 687 -5.71 -17.34 13.26
C TYR A 687 -5.87 -17.24 11.73
N ALA A 688 -5.40 -18.27 11.03
CA ALA A 688 -5.42 -18.37 9.57
C ALA A 688 -6.25 -19.57 9.08
N GLY A 689 -6.91 -20.30 9.98
CA GLY A 689 -7.78 -21.41 9.64
C GLY A 689 -9.16 -20.97 9.14
N PRO A 690 -10.03 -21.92 8.79
CA PRO A 690 -11.37 -21.66 8.24
C PRO A 690 -12.23 -20.75 9.13
N ILE A 691 -12.97 -19.85 8.46
CA ILE A 691 -13.92 -18.95 9.09
C ILE A 691 -15.31 -19.28 8.55
N GLY A 692 -16.23 -19.66 9.43
CA GLY A 692 -17.63 -19.84 9.09
C GLY A 692 -18.41 -18.53 9.19
N VAL A 693 -19.34 -18.32 8.27
CA VAL A 693 -20.36 -17.28 8.34
C VAL A 693 -21.68 -17.96 8.65
N LEU A 694 -22.20 -17.66 9.83
CA LEU A 694 -23.36 -18.33 10.39
C LEU A 694 -24.66 -17.63 9.96
N ASP A 695 -25.61 -18.42 9.48
CA ASP A 695 -27.01 -18.05 9.35
C ASP A 695 -27.85 -18.92 10.29
N HIS A 696 -28.76 -18.35 11.07
CA HIS A 696 -29.58 -19.14 11.99
C HIS A 696 -30.92 -18.44 12.26
N ARG A 697 -31.37 -17.67 11.25
CA ARG A 697 -32.56 -16.82 11.26
C ARG A 697 -33.63 -17.47 10.37
N PRO A 698 -34.46 -18.39 10.92
CA PRO A 698 -35.37 -19.25 10.14
C PRO A 698 -36.43 -18.48 9.35
N GLU A 699 -36.67 -17.21 9.68
CA GLU A 699 -37.63 -16.33 9.02
C GLU A 699 -37.11 -15.69 7.73
N LEU A 700 -35.81 -15.77 7.44
CA LEU A 700 -35.18 -15.14 6.29
C LEU A 700 -34.80 -16.16 5.21
N ASP A 701 -34.74 -15.68 3.96
CA ASP A 701 -34.11 -16.43 2.88
C ASP A 701 -32.60 -16.54 3.17
N ALA A 702 -32.05 -17.77 3.11
CA ALA A 702 -30.63 -18.00 3.39
C ALA A 702 -29.70 -17.20 2.47
N LYS A 703 -30.11 -16.91 1.23
CA LYS A 703 -29.37 -16.06 0.28
C LYS A 703 -29.27 -14.63 0.81
N GLU A 704 -30.38 -14.07 1.26
CA GLU A 704 -30.43 -12.71 1.80
C GLU A 704 -29.61 -12.62 3.08
N SER A 705 -29.77 -13.59 3.98
CA SER A 705 -29.04 -13.65 5.24
C SER A 705 -27.52 -13.79 5.05
N LEU A 706 -27.07 -14.67 4.14
CA LEU A 706 -25.66 -14.80 3.81
C LEU A 706 -25.13 -13.53 3.15
N LEU A 707 -25.90 -12.91 2.24
CA LEU A 707 -25.49 -11.67 1.58
C LEU A 707 -25.28 -10.54 2.59
N GLU A 708 -26.21 -10.35 3.53
CA GLU A 708 -26.08 -9.37 4.62
C GLU A 708 -24.79 -9.59 5.43
N ASN A 709 -24.50 -10.83 5.79
CA ASN A 709 -23.30 -11.16 6.55
C ASN A 709 -22.02 -10.92 5.73
N LEU A 710 -22.03 -11.26 4.44
CA LEU A 710 -20.89 -11.07 3.54
C LEU A 710 -20.59 -9.58 3.34
N GLU A 711 -21.62 -8.77 3.08
CA GLU A 711 -21.50 -7.32 2.94
C GLU A 711 -21.05 -6.66 4.25
N GLY A 712 -21.58 -7.11 5.38
CA GLY A 712 -21.16 -6.64 6.70
C GLY A 712 -19.71 -6.99 7.04
N LEU A 713 -19.28 -8.22 6.73
CA LEU A 713 -17.88 -8.63 6.90
C LEU A 713 -16.96 -7.81 5.99
N GLU A 714 -17.30 -7.66 4.71
CA GLU A 714 -16.54 -6.85 3.76
C GLU A 714 -16.41 -5.40 4.23
N SER A 715 -17.50 -4.81 4.72
CA SER A 715 -17.49 -3.47 5.32
C SER A 715 -16.50 -3.37 6.49
N LEU A 716 -16.47 -4.37 7.38
CA LEU A 716 -15.55 -4.41 8.51
C LEU A 716 -14.09 -4.67 8.09
N LEU A 717 -13.85 -5.42 7.02
CA LEU A 717 -12.51 -5.69 6.49
C LEU A 717 -11.93 -4.47 5.78
N ASN A 718 -12.79 -3.67 5.13
CA ASN A 718 -12.45 -2.40 4.50
C ASN A 718 -12.42 -1.22 5.49
N GLN A 719 -12.70 -1.48 6.77
CA GLN A 719 -12.45 -0.51 7.82
C GLN A 719 -10.99 -0.63 8.29
N PRO A 720 -10.32 0.50 8.56
CA PRO A 720 -9.01 0.53 9.19
C PRO A 720 -9.03 -0.30 10.47
N SER A 721 -7.98 -1.11 10.70
CA SER A 721 -7.86 -1.90 11.92
C SER A 721 -7.88 -0.95 13.14
N ARG A 722 -8.97 -0.99 13.91
CA ARG A 722 -9.12 -0.25 15.17
C ARG A 722 -8.23 -0.77 16.26
#